data_AF-A0A9D6ZLT1-F1
#
_entry.id   AF-A0A9D6ZLT1-F1
#
_cell.length_a   1.000
_cell.length_b   1.000
_cell.length_c   1.000
_cell.angle_alpha   90.00
_cell.angle_beta   90.00
_cell.angle_gamma   90.00
#
_symmetry.space_group_name_H-M   'P 1'
#
loop_
_entity.id
_entity.type
_entity.pdbx_description
1 polymer ?
#
loop_
_entity_poly.entity_id
_entity_poly.type
_entity_poly.pdbx_seq_one_letter_code
_entity_poly.pdbx_strand_id
1 'polypeptide(L)'
;MKTSTIVLLSLAVVAGCNGGDSGNGDGGPDADVPAELGETADDGGDVVSGCPAGTDPDNDGIATADEGGEVVDRDGDTVPNARDDDSDADTVPDAEEAGRSDCGTPRDADGDTTADFLDDDSDGNGIADAAEPAGDFDGDTTQDRSDGDDDGDTILDPVELGGDPTRPRDSDGDLLPDYRDRDSDGDTINDQVEGGDDTDADTVPDYLDDDTDGDGIGDATEGLTDTDDDGRADFIDLDSDNDGLTDAEEYGVRHTDPLDDDSDGDGIDDLSEVALGTDPMDPGSVPPPDTFYFVLPFEDEGGPKTQDFEFQTTLIMADVFFLIDTTGSMGEEINNLLLGLTDVVIPGILGSIPDVALGLARFEDFPMSPYGEATNRVYELEQQMTTAHERVYDAIAGLRVWRGGDLPESDVPALWAAATGEALGWYSAPFIADPTTPGGGIIGGAGFRADSQPIFVLVTDAAFHNDLGGNDPYDPGILGAETPNVTYVQALGALLSISARVIGVASVDGRSDLENIAFDTGTVDAAGDPIVFDVGADGTGLSTGLVAAIADLASGTPQDVDTFLEDDTTDGLDATLFIDSVVPVSADPPAPVGFASMDATTFYGVIPGTVVTFRVTAYNDFVEEGDTAQVFKCVLVVRGNGVARLDFHDVIILVPAKDAEPIFG
;
A
#
# COMPACT_ATOMS: atom_id res chain seq x y z
N MET A 1 43.11 -11.63 9.36
CA MET A 1 43.95 -12.82 9.67
C MET A 1 43.08 -14.04 9.45
N LYS A 2 43.61 -15.11 8.84
CA LYS A 2 42.86 -16.25 8.24
C LYS A 2 42.14 -15.93 6.93
N THR A 3 42.20 -16.93 6.05
CA THR A 3 41.74 -17.03 4.67
C THR A 3 40.55 -17.98 4.61
N SER A 4 39.69 -17.84 3.61
CA SER A 4 38.82 -18.93 3.12
C SER A 4 38.87 -18.97 1.59
N THR A 5 38.46 -20.11 1.03
CA THR A 5 38.93 -20.61 -0.26
C THR A 5 37.78 -20.77 -1.25
N ILE A 6 37.94 -20.18 -2.44
CA ILE A 6 37.06 -20.41 -3.60
C ILE A 6 37.44 -21.73 -4.26
N VAL A 7 36.45 -22.56 -4.58
CA VAL A 7 36.59 -23.76 -5.43
C VAL A 7 35.94 -23.47 -6.77
N LEU A 8 36.76 -23.41 -7.82
CA LEU A 8 36.33 -23.29 -9.21
C LEU A 8 36.51 -24.66 -9.88
N LEU A 9 35.45 -25.20 -10.48
CA LEU A 9 35.48 -26.46 -11.20
C LEU A 9 35.40 -26.21 -12.71
N SER A 10 36.55 -26.18 -13.37
CA SER A 10 36.66 -26.06 -14.83
C SER A 10 36.87 -27.43 -15.47
N LEU A 11 36.05 -27.81 -16.46
CA LEU A 11 36.27 -28.99 -17.30
C LEU A 11 36.69 -28.58 -18.72
N ALA A 12 37.58 -29.36 -19.34
CA ALA A 12 38.46 -28.87 -20.40
C ALA A 12 38.11 -29.40 -21.81
N VAL A 13 38.31 -28.51 -22.79
CA VAL A 13 38.39 -28.82 -24.23
C VAL A 13 39.59 -29.72 -24.53
N VAL A 14 39.41 -30.71 -25.42
CA VAL A 14 40.51 -31.46 -26.05
C VAL A 14 40.35 -31.43 -27.57
N ALA A 15 41.37 -30.89 -28.26
CA ALA A 15 41.45 -30.87 -29.72
C ALA A 15 42.21 -32.09 -30.28
N GLY A 16 41.86 -32.52 -31.49
CA GLY A 16 42.58 -33.58 -32.21
C GLY A 16 42.30 -33.58 -33.72
N CYS A 17 43.20 -32.98 -34.51
CA CYS A 17 43.10 -32.91 -35.98
C CYS A 17 43.91 -33.98 -36.72
N ASN A 18 43.63 -34.11 -38.03
CA ASN A 18 44.26 -34.92 -39.09
C ASN A 18 43.90 -36.42 -39.11
N GLY A 19 43.52 -37.02 -40.25
CA GLY A 19 43.30 -36.48 -41.61
C GLY A 19 43.56 -37.54 -42.70
N GLY A 20 42.90 -37.47 -43.87
CA GLY A 20 43.21 -38.41 -44.98
C GLY A 20 42.15 -38.60 -46.09
N ASP A 21 41.94 -37.57 -46.92
CA ASP A 21 41.79 -37.60 -48.40
C ASP A 21 41.36 -38.90 -49.14
N SER A 22 40.21 -38.86 -49.87
CA SER A 22 40.13 -38.90 -51.36
C SER A 22 38.89 -39.60 -51.96
N GLY A 23 38.22 -38.94 -52.93
CA GLY A 23 37.51 -39.58 -54.06
C GLY A 23 36.00 -39.31 -54.23
N ASN A 24 35.63 -38.70 -55.37
CA ASN A 24 34.35 -38.63 -56.12
C ASN A 24 33.07 -39.29 -55.51
N GLY A 25 31.84 -38.75 -55.63
CA GLY A 25 31.29 -37.83 -56.65
C GLY A 25 29.97 -38.38 -57.25
N ASP A 26 29.19 -37.72 -58.12
CA ASP A 26 29.29 -36.39 -58.75
C ASP A 26 27.89 -35.96 -59.34
N GLY A 27 27.12 -35.02 -58.73
CA GLY A 27 25.93 -34.34 -59.34
C GLY A 27 24.55 -34.39 -58.63
N GLY A 28 23.90 -33.22 -58.47
CA GLY A 28 22.42 -33.03 -58.55
C GLY A 28 22.08 -32.30 -59.87
N PRO A 29 20.95 -31.56 -60.04
CA PRO A 29 19.71 -31.49 -59.24
C PRO A 29 18.44 -31.74 -60.12
N ASP A 30 17.25 -31.39 -59.60
CA ASP A 30 15.96 -31.03 -60.26
C ASP A 30 15.36 -31.85 -61.44
N ALA A 31 14.06 -32.15 -61.30
CA ALA A 31 13.03 -32.17 -62.37
C ALA A 31 11.65 -32.03 -61.70
N ASP A 32 10.83 -31.01 -61.96
CA ASP A 32 10.09 -30.67 -63.21
C ASP A 32 8.96 -31.67 -63.58
N VAL A 33 7.72 -31.18 -63.53
CA VAL A 33 6.50 -31.77 -64.13
C VAL A 33 6.62 -31.77 -65.66
N PRO A 34 6.00 -32.71 -66.42
CA PRO A 34 4.79 -32.27 -67.18
C PRO A 34 3.76 -33.36 -67.63
N ALA A 35 2.49 -32.94 -67.67
CA ALA A 35 1.46 -33.10 -68.71
C ALA A 35 1.19 -34.44 -69.47
N GLU A 36 0.00 -35.01 -69.20
CA GLU A 36 -1.17 -35.22 -70.10
C GLU A 36 -1.12 -35.96 -71.48
N LEU A 37 -2.24 -36.67 -71.76
CA LEU A 37 -2.82 -37.18 -73.04
C LEU A 37 -2.40 -38.57 -73.59
N GLY A 38 -3.35 -39.51 -73.73
CA GLY A 38 -3.11 -40.71 -74.57
C GLY A 38 -4.04 -41.96 -74.64
N GLU A 39 -5.38 -41.84 -74.57
CA GLU A 39 -6.39 -42.81 -75.12
C GLU A 39 -6.54 -44.30 -74.64
N THR A 40 -7.73 -44.56 -74.06
CA THR A 40 -8.65 -45.74 -74.23
C THR A 40 -8.30 -47.16 -73.72
N ALA A 41 -8.93 -47.50 -72.58
CA ALA A 41 -9.76 -48.69 -72.27
C ALA A 41 -9.37 -50.13 -72.69
N ASP A 42 -9.21 -51.02 -71.71
CA ASP A 42 -9.74 -52.41 -71.76
C ASP A 42 -9.94 -53.01 -70.35
N ASP A 43 -11.12 -53.61 -70.14
CA ASP A 43 -11.52 -54.69 -69.21
C ASP A 43 -10.88 -54.87 -67.80
N GLY A 44 -11.65 -54.50 -66.76
CA GLY A 44 -11.98 -55.37 -65.61
C GLY A 44 -10.88 -55.75 -64.59
N GLY A 45 -10.97 -55.22 -63.36
CA GLY A 45 -10.02 -55.55 -62.29
C GLY A 45 -10.36 -55.12 -60.87
N ASP A 46 -11.40 -55.72 -60.28
CA ASP A 46 -11.41 -56.15 -58.87
C ASP A 46 -11.07 -55.07 -57.81
N VAL A 47 -11.92 -54.05 -57.67
CA VAL A 47 -12.16 -53.47 -56.34
C VAL A 47 -12.88 -54.53 -55.53
N VAL A 48 -12.22 -55.06 -54.51
CA VAL A 48 -12.83 -56.03 -53.61
C VAL A 48 -13.63 -55.23 -52.59
N SER A 49 -14.92 -55.02 -52.85
CA SER A 49 -15.84 -54.59 -51.79
C SER A 49 -15.71 -55.58 -50.62
N GLY A 50 -15.62 -55.07 -49.39
CA GLY A 50 -15.55 -55.94 -48.20
C GLY A 50 -16.86 -56.74 -47.97
N CYS A 51 -17.88 -56.33 -48.71
CA CYS A 51 -19.24 -56.83 -48.77
C CYS A 51 -19.34 -58.32 -49.16
N PRO A 52 -20.22 -59.10 -48.52
CA PRO A 52 -20.53 -60.46 -48.96
C PRO A 52 -21.07 -60.50 -50.40
N ALA A 53 -20.51 -61.37 -51.24
CA ALA A 53 -20.86 -61.43 -52.67
C ALA A 53 -22.38 -61.55 -52.94
N GLY A 54 -22.96 -60.47 -53.48
CA GLY A 54 -24.38 -60.35 -53.81
C GLY A 54 -25.30 -59.86 -52.69
N THR A 55 -24.77 -59.11 -51.71
CA THR A 55 -25.54 -58.32 -50.72
C THR A 55 -25.37 -56.81 -50.89
N ASP A 56 -24.77 -56.42 -52.01
CA ASP A 56 -24.26 -55.12 -52.44
C ASP A 56 -24.37 -55.22 -53.99
N PRO A 57 -25.35 -54.54 -54.65
CA PRO A 57 -25.69 -54.79 -56.07
C PRO A 57 -25.09 -53.81 -57.10
N ASP A 58 -24.63 -52.67 -56.66
CA ASP A 58 -24.09 -51.46 -57.32
C ASP A 58 -22.58 -51.34 -57.06
N ASN A 59 -22.12 -51.80 -55.89
CA ASN A 59 -20.72 -51.88 -55.46
C ASN A 59 -20.17 -50.54 -54.93
N ASP A 60 -21.00 -49.85 -54.15
CA ASP A 60 -20.71 -48.63 -53.40
C ASP A 60 -19.90 -48.90 -52.10
N GLY A 61 -20.22 -49.97 -51.37
CA GLY A 61 -19.67 -50.30 -50.05
C GLY A 61 -20.73 -50.48 -48.95
N ILE A 62 -22.01 -50.21 -49.24
CA ILE A 62 -23.16 -50.38 -48.36
C ILE A 62 -23.86 -51.71 -48.66
N ALA A 63 -24.61 -52.24 -47.70
CA ALA A 63 -25.35 -53.49 -47.89
C ALA A 63 -26.85 -53.25 -48.04
N THR A 64 -27.49 -54.01 -48.92
CA THR A 64 -28.95 -54.02 -49.20
C THR A 64 -29.84 -54.27 -47.98
N ALA A 65 -29.28 -54.58 -46.81
CA ALA A 65 -30.03 -54.67 -45.57
C ALA A 65 -30.13 -53.33 -44.83
N ASP A 66 -29.10 -52.49 -44.95
CA ASP A 66 -28.93 -51.22 -44.26
C ASP A 66 -29.58 -50.09 -45.09
N GLU A 67 -29.54 -50.18 -46.41
CA GLU A 67 -30.26 -49.33 -47.40
C GLU A 67 -31.79 -49.56 -47.44
N GLY A 68 -32.37 -50.22 -46.43
CA GLY A 68 -33.80 -50.58 -46.39
C GLY A 68 -34.26 -51.66 -47.40
N GLY A 69 -33.41 -52.05 -48.35
CA GLY A 69 -33.60 -53.11 -49.33
C GLY A 69 -34.25 -52.66 -50.63
N GLU A 70 -34.33 -53.58 -51.61
CA GLU A 70 -34.69 -53.35 -53.03
C GLU A 70 -36.13 -52.86 -53.33
N VAL A 71 -36.69 -52.01 -52.47
CA VAL A 71 -38.02 -51.36 -52.56
C VAL A 71 -38.07 -49.98 -51.89
N VAL A 72 -37.05 -49.58 -51.12
CA VAL A 72 -36.89 -48.21 -50.62
C VAL A 72 -36.22 -47.39 -51.73
N ASP A 73 -36.63 -46.14 -51.85
CA ASP A 73 -36.42 -45.20 -52.97
C ASP A 73 -36.61 -43.81 -52.30
N ARG A 74 -35.51 -43.13 -51.96
CA ARG A 74 -35.48 -41.91 -51.10
C ARG A 74 -35.78 -40.65 -51.93
N ASP A 75 -35.09 -40.45 -53.05
CA ASP A 75 -35.28 -39.30 -53.94
C ASP A 75 -36.60 -39.36 -54.78
N GLY A 76 -37.06 -40.57 -55.13
CA GLY A 76 -38.24 -40.81 -55.97
C GLY A 76 -37.98 -41.02 -57.47
N ASP A 77 -36.74 -41.23 -57.91
CA ASP A 77 -36.31 -41.42 -59.32
C ASP A 77 -36.92 -42.68 -59.96
N THR A 78 -37.23 -43.71 -59.14
CA THR A 78 -37.63 -45.09 -59.46
C THR A 78 -36.52 -46.16 -59.54
N VAL A 79 -35.28 -45.80 -59.26
CA VAL A 79 -34.22 -46.70 -58.78
C VAL A 79 -34.38 -46.86 -57.26
N PRO A 80 -34.35 -48.10 -56.71
CA PRO A 80 -34.29 -48.29 -55.27
C PRO A 80 -32.86 -48.07 -54.76
N ASN A 81 -32.68 -47.45 -53.59
CA ASN A 81 -31.38 -47.12 -52.96
C ASN A 81 -30.29 -48.18 -53.19
N ALA A 82 -30.60 -49.45 -52.89
CA ALA A 82 -29.76 -50.65 -53.17
C ALA A 82 -29.53 -51.02 -54.64
N ARG A 83 -29.57 -50.02 -55.53
CA ARG A 83 -29.26 -50.00 -56.98
C ARG A 83 -28.89 -48.60 -57.47
N ASP A 84 -28.85 -47.59 -56.61
CA ASP A 84 -28.55 -46.21 -56.97
C ASP A 84 -27.06 -45.92 -56.77
N ASP A 85 -26.59 -44.86 -57.42
CA ASP A 85 -25.22 -44.36 -57.23
C ASP A 85 -25.22 -43.05 -56.38
N ASP A 86 -26.40 -42.53 -56.00
CA ASP A 86 -26.70 -41.21 -55.38
C ASP A 86 -28.16 -41.25 -54.84
N SER A 87 -28.35 -41.70 -53.60
CA SER A 87 -29.62 -42.22 -53.04
C SER A 87 -30.68 -41.16 -52.67
N ASP A 88 -30.27 -39.95 -52.32
CA ASP A 88 -31.13 -38.78 -52.02
C ASP A 88 -31.10 -37.71 -53.12
N ALA A 89 -30.23 -37.85 -54.12
CA ALA A 89 -30.06 -36.97 -55.28
C ALA A 89 -29.50 -35.59 -54.94
N ASP A 90 -28.69 -35.49 -53.87
CA ASP A 90 -27.96 -34.27 -53.50
C ASP A 90 -26.77 -33.99 -54.45
N THR A 91 -26.23 -35.02 -55.12
CA THR A 91 -25.06 -35.10 -56.04
C THR A 91 -23.72 -35.59 -55.47
N VAL A 92 -23.68 -36.00 -54.21
CA VAL A 92 -22.63 -36.83 -53.60
C VAL A 92 -22.97 -38.32 -53.84
N PRO A 93 -22.00 -39.22 -54.07
CA PRO A 93 -22.30 -40.62 -54.32
C PRO A 93 -22.21 -41.47 -53.05
N ASP A 94 -23.20 -42.34 -52.78
CA ASP A 94 -23.35 -43.18 -51.56
C ASP A 94 -22.04 -43.84 -51.08
N ALA A 95 -21.15 -44.20 -52.02
CA ALA A 95 -19.82 -44.79 -51.77
C ALA A 95 -18.83 -43.86 -51.03
N GLU A 96 -19.08 -42.55 -51.04
CA GLU A 96 -18.29 -41.48 -50.43
C GLU A 96 -18.83 -41.19 -49.02
N GLU A 97 -20.15 -41.00 -48.87
CA GLU A 97 -20.82 -40.79 -47.57
C GLU A 97 -20.89 -42.06 -46.70
N ALA A 98 -20.78 -43.26 -47.28
CA ALA A 98 -20.71 -44.50 -46.50
C ALA A 98 -19.65 -44.47 -45.38
N GLY A 99 -18.59 -43.65 -45.53
CA GLY A 99 -17.46 -43.53 -44.60
C GLY A 99 -16.64 -44.82 -44.47
N ARG A 100 -16.95 -45.85 -45.27
CA ARG A 100 -16.40 -47.21 -45.17
C ARG A 100 -16.59 -48.00 -46.46
N SER A 101 -15.77 -49.02 -46.65
CA SER A 101 -15.81 -49.91 -47.83
C SER A 101 -16.02 -51.40 -47.49
N ASP A 102 -16.55 -51.69 -46.30
CA ASP A 102 -16.64 -53.06 -45.75
C ASP A 102 -18.04 -53.56 -45.36
N CYS A 103 -19.14 -52.88 -45.74
CA CYS A 103 -20.52 -53.28 -45.44
C CYS A 103 -20.76 -53.59 -43.94
N GLY A 104 -20.32 -52.69 -43.06
CA GLY A 104 -20.89 -52.58 -41.71
C GLY A 104 -21.94 -51.46 -41.68
N THR A 105 -22.37 -51.07 -40.47
CA THR A 105 -23.29 -49.94 -40.28
C THR A 105 -22.77 -48.71 -41.05
N PRO A 106 -23.60 -48.04 -41.88
CA PRO A 106 -23.28 -46.74 -42.48
C PRO A 106 -22.84 -45.71 -41.43
N ARG A 107 -22.23 -44.62 -41.89
CA ARG A 107 -22.03 -43.40 -41.10
C ARG A 107 -23.40 -42.75 -40.81
N ASP A 108 -23.43 -41.97 -39.73
CA ASP A 108 -24.57 -41.26 -39.11
C ASP A 108 -23.86 -40.18 -38.29
N ALA A 109 -23.42 -39.10 -38.96
CA ALA A 109 -22.46 -38.13 -38.41
C ALA A 109 -23.10 -37.22 -37.34
N ASP A 110 -24.23 -36.58 -37.64
CA ASP A 110 -24.98 -35.75 -36.67
C ASP A 110 -25.69 -36.57 -35.56
N GLY A 111 -25.97 -37.86 -35.81
CA GLY A 111 -26.67 -38.76 -34.89
C GLY A 111 -28.20 -38.70 -34.91
N ASP A 112 -28.83 -38.09 -35.93
CA ASP A 112 -30.28 -37.97 -36.16
C ASP A 112 -30.97 -39.34 -36.35
N THR A 113 -30.21 -40.37 -36.74
CA THR A 113 -30.62 -41.73 -37.15
C THR A 113 -31.06 -41.89 -38.61
N THR A 114 -30.97 -40.84 -39.41
CA THR A 114 -30.65 -40.95 -40.84
C THR A 114 -29.18 -41.38 -40.96
N ALA A 115 -28.76 -41.81 -42.14
CA ALA A 115 -27.37 -42.18 -42.41
C ALA A 115 -26.92 -41.31 -43.57
N ASP A 116 -25.67 -40.88 -43.57
CA ASP A 116 -25.13 -39.81 -44.42
C ASP A 116 -25.58 -39.93 -45.89
N PHE A 117 -25.43 -41.11 -46.52
CA PHE A 117 -25.92 -41.45 -47.89
C PHE A 117 -27.45 -41.38 -48.13
N LEU A 118 -28.20 -40.88 -47.15
CA LEU A 118 -29.64 -40.67 -47.16
C LEU A 118 -30.01 -39.32 -46.55
N ASP A 119 -29.06 -38.44 -46.23
CA ASP A 119 -29.32 -37.12 -45.70
C ASP A 119 -28.79 -36.01 -46.61
N ASP A 120 -29.51 -34.90 -46.62
CA ASP A 120 -29.21 -33.77 -47.51
C ASP A 120 -28.18 -32.79 -46.84
N ASP A 121 -27.67 -33.12 -45.65
CA ASP A 121 -26.95 -32.30 -44.64
C ASP A 121 -26.41 -33.26 -43.54
N SER A 122 -25.28 -33.95 -43.80
CA SER A 122 -24.86 -35.15 -43.05
C SER A 122 -24.36 -34.90 -41.61
N ASP A 123 -23.63 -33.81 -41.38
CA ASP A 123 -23.16 -33.36 -40.05
C ASP A 123 -24.19 -32.48 -39.30
N GLY A 124 -25.21 -31.98 -40.01
CA GLY A 124 -26.28 -31.18 -39.45
C GLY A 124 -25.91 -29.70 -39.22
N ASN A 125 -24.81 -29.21 -39.82
CA ASN A 125 -24.37 -27.82 -39.68
C ASN A 125 -25.32 -26.81 -40.38
N GLY A 126 -26.15 -27.28 -41.32
CA GLY A 126 -27.14 -26.47 -42.04
C GLY A 126 -26.69 -25.98 -43.41
N ILE A 127 -25.46 -26.28 -43.81
CA ILE A 127 -25.02 -26.36 -45.20
C ILE A 127 -25.37 -27.79 -45.70
N ALA A 128 -25.67 -27.91 -46.98
CA ALA A 128 -25.87 -29.24 -47.59
C ALA A 128 -24.56 -29.74 -48.18
N ASP A 129 -24.29 -31.04 -48.12
CA ASP A 129 -23.07 -31.71 -48.60
C ASP A 129 -22.70 -31.29 -50.05
N ALA A 130 -23.70 -31.16 -50.92
CA ALA A 130 -23.59 -30.62 -52.28
C ALA A 130 -23.04 -29.18 -52.42
N ALA A 131 -23.23 -28.34 -51.40
CA ALA A 131 -22.83 -26.94 -51.38
C ALA A 131 -21.43 -26.74 -50.76
N GLU A 132 -20.96 -27.72 -49.99
CA GLU A 132 -19.67 -27.71 -49.30
C GLU A 132 -18.50 -28.07 -50.21
N PRO A 133 -17.26 -27.66 -49.84
CA PRO A 133 -16.07 -28.17 -50.48
C PRO A 133 -15.97 -29.70 -50.38
N ALA A 134 -15.24 -30.30 -51.32
CA ALA A 134 -14.80 -31.69 -51.18
C ALA A 134 -13.41 -31.65 -50.54
N GLY A 135 -13.30 -32.15 -49.30
CA GLY A 135 -12.18 -31.86 -48.41
C GLY A 135 -11.99 -32.84 -47.26
N ASP A 136 -10.97 -32.52 -46.48
CA ASP A 136 -10.51 -33.04 -45.19
C ASP A 136 -9.54 -31.94 -44.76
N PHE A 137 -10.10 -30.82 -44.27
CA PHE A 137 -9.38 -29.55 -44.13
C PHE A 137 -8.43 -29.55 -42.93
N ASP A 138 -8.86 -30.09 -41.79
CA ASP A 138 -8.02 -30.24 -40.60
C ASP A 138 -6.96 -31.37 -40.74
N GLY A 139 -7.30 -32.45 -41.46
CA GLY A 139 -6.48 -33.65 -41.68
C GLY A 139 -6.81 -34.87 -40.79
N ASP A 140 -7.94 -34.88 -40.08
CA ASP A 140 -8.43 -35.93 -39.16
C ASP A 140 -8.74 -37.26 -39.86
N THR A 141 -9.05 -37.24 -41.17
CA THR A 141 -9.58 -38.32 -42.03
C THR A 141 -11.10 -38.50 -42.06
N THR A 142 -11.85 -37.64 -41.38
CA THR A 142 -13.22 -37.29 -41.73
C THR A 142 -13.20 -36.41 -42.99
N GLN A 143 -14.35 -36.16 -43.59
CA GLN A 143 -14.46 -35.24 -44.73
C GLN A 143 -15.34 -34.10 -44.25
N ASP A 144 -15.03 -32.89 -44.68
CA ASP A 144 -15.68 -31.64 -44.26
C ASP A 144 -17.20 -31.82 -43.99
N ARG A 145 -17.90 -32.31 -45.02
CA ARG A 145 -19.35 -32.66 -45.12
C ARG A 145 -19.89 -33.75 -44.19
N SER A 146 -19.11 -34.15 -43.21
CA SER A 146 -19.41 -35.19 -42.23
C SER A 146 -18.64 -34.97 -40.94
N ASP A 147 -17.98 -33.82 -40.83
CA ASP A 147 -17.36 -33.30 -39.63
C ASP A 147 -18.22 -32.15 -39.10
N GLY A 148 -18.08 -31.84 -37.81
CA GLY A 148 -18.83 -30.73 -37.21
C GLY A 148 -17.91 -29.66 -36.63
N ASP A 149 -16.65 -29.69 -37.05
CA ASP A 149 -15.46 -28.99 -36.55
C ASP A 149 -14.46 -28.98 -37.73
N ASP A 150 -14.82 -28.30 -38.84
CA ASP A 150 -14.21 -28.48 -40.17
C ASP A 150 -12.69 -28.21 -40.21
N ASP A 151 -12.20 -27.39 -39.27
CA ASP A 151 -10.79 -27.07 -39.11
C ASP A 151 -10.14 -27.57 -37.82
N GLY A 152 -10.87 -28.20 -36.89
CA GLY A 152 -10.27 -28.88 -35.73
C GLY A 152 -9.78 -27.95 -34.62
N ASP A 153 -10.34 -26.75 -34.51
CA ASP A 153 -10.05 -25.78 -33.45
C ASP A 153 -10.77 -26.12 -32.13
N THR A 154 -11.86 -26.90 -32.17
CA THR A 154 -12.80 -27.29 -31.09
C THR A 154 -13.99 -26.36 -30.81
N ILE A 155 -14.14 -25.30 -31.59
CA ILE A 155 -15.45 -24.67 -31.86
C ILE A 155 -16.17 -25.59 -32.87
N LEU A 156 -17.44 -25.35 -33.20
CA LEU A 156 -18.24 -26.27 -34.02
C LEU A 156 -19.02 -25.45 -35.03
N ASP A 157 -18.92 -25.77 -36.32
CA ASP A 157 -19.42 -24.94 -37.43
C ASP A 157 -20.80 -24.27 -37.20
N PRO A 158 -21.82 -24.95 -36.60
CA PRO A 158 -23.10 -24.31 -36.25
C PRO A 158 -22.99 -23.00 -35.43
N VAL A 159 -21.86 -22.78 -34.74
CA VAL A 159 -21.53 -21.59 -33.95
C VAL A 159 -20.94 -20.50 -34.87
N GLU A 160 -19.86 -20.80 -35.59
CA GLU A 160 -19.15 -19.83 -36.45
C GLU A 160 -20.00 -19.36 -37.64
N LEU A 161 -20.80 -20.26 -38.25
CA LEU A 161 -21.64 -19.99 -39.43
C LEU A 161 -22.58 -18.78 -39.30
N GLY A 162 -22.82 -18.27 -38.10
CA GLY A 162 -23.51 -16.99 -37.87
C GLY A 162 -25.00 -17.01 -38.23
N GLY A 163 -25.56 -18.19 -38.49
CA GLY A 163 -26.99 -18.43 -38.69
C GLY A 163 -27.56 -18.15 -40.09
N ASP A 164 -26.73 -17.92 -41.11
CA ASP A 164 -27.14 -17.95 -42.53
C ASP A 164 -26.16 -18.82 -43.35
N PRO A 165 -26.38 -20.14 -43.44
CA PRO A 165 -25.51 -21.05 -44.21
C PRO A 165 -25.34 -20.69 -45.70
N THR A 166 -26.19 -19.83 -46.25
CA THR A 166 -26.02 -19.34 -47.64
C THR A 166 -25.02 -18.20 -47.77
N ARG A 167 -24.56 -17.67 -46.63
CA ARG A 167 -23.60 -16.59 -46.44
C ARG A 167 -22.87 -16.79 -45.08
N PRO A 168 -21.97 -17.79 -44.99
CA PRO A 168 -21.13 -17.99 -43.82
C PRO A 168 -20.47 -16.69 -43.33
N ARG A 169 -20.07 -16.69 -42.05
CA ARG A 169 -19.21 -15.64 -41.50
C ARG A 169 -17.82 -15.71 -42.18
N ASP A 170 -17.13 -14.59 -42.14
CA ASP A 170 -15.86 -14.25 -42.82
C ASP A 170 -15.43 -12.97 -42.08
N SER A 171 -14.86 -13.14 -40.89
CA SER A 171 -14.70 -12.09 -39.88
C SER A 171 -13.49 -11.18 -40.16
N ASP A 172 -12.31 -11.72 -40.43
CA ASP A 172 -11.12 -10.96 -40.89
C ASP A 172 -11.26 -10.39 -42.33
N GLY A 173 -12.00 -11.10 -43.21
CA GLY A 173 -12.19 -10.77 -44.62
C GLY A 173 -11.17 -11.34 -45.62
N ASP A 174 -10.41 -12.38 -45.24
CA ASP A 174 -9.42 -13.13 -46.05
C ASP A 174 -10.06 -13.82 -47.27
N LEU A 175 -11.35 -14.19 -47.16
CA LEU A 175 -12.17 -15.06 -48.03
C LEU A 175 -12.24 -16.54 -47.64
N LEU A 176 -11.67 -16.92 -46.50
CA LEU A 176 -11.93 -18.18 -45.80
C LEU A 176 -13.06 -17.93 -44.78
N PRO A 177 -14.12 -18.77 -44.73
CA PRO A 177 -15.14 -18.62 -43.69
C PRO A 177 -14.65 -19.09 -42.33
N ASP A 178 -15.10 -18.43 -41.26
CA ASP A 178 -14.75 -18.71 -39.86
C ASP A 178 -14.77 -20.22 -39.51
N TYR A 179 -15.84 -20.96 -39.85
CA TYR A 179 -15.93 -22.43 -39.62
C TYR A 179 -14.92 -23.31 -40.37
N ARG A 180 -13.99 -22.69 -41.10
CA ARG A 180 -12.91 -23.32 -41.86
C ARG A 180 -11.64 -22.49 -41.76
N ASP A 181 -11.54 -21.61 -40.77
CA ASP A 181 -10.36 -20.80 -40.48
C ASP A 181 -9.98 -20.94 -39.01
N ARG A 182 -8.68 -20.99 -38.74
CA ARG A 182 -8.16 -21.25 -37.39
C ARG A 182 -7.59 -19.98 -36.75
N ASP A 183 -7.99 -18.83 -37.26
CA ASP A 183 -7.48 -17.48 -36.95
C ASP A 183 -8.58 -16.53 -37.46
N SER A 184 -9.81 -16.69 -36.93
CA SER A 184 -11.06 -16.17 -37.55
C SER A 184 -11.13 -14.65 -37.69
N ASP A 185 -10.48 -13.90 -36.80
CA ASP A 185 -10.32 -12.44 -36.85
C ASP A 185 -8.96 -12.00 -37.45
N GLY A 186 -7.98 -12.90 -37.50
CA GLY A 186 -6.68 -12.71 -38.15
C GLY A 186 -5.63 -12.03 -37.25
N ASP A 187 -5.80 -12.09 -35.93
CA ASP A 187 -4.91 -11.49 -34.93
C ASP A 187 -3.55 -12.22 -34.80
N THR A 188 -3.46 -13.49 -35.21
CA THR A 188 -2.33 -14.44 -35.11
C THR A 188 -2.19 -15.26 -33.83
N ILE A 189 -3.18 -15.23 -32.94
CA ILE A 189 -3.50 -16.31 -32.01
C ILE A 189 -4.25 -17.39 -32.84
N ASN A 190 -5.23 -18.10 -32.30
CA ASN A 190 -5.77 -19.31 -32.90
C ASN A 190 -6.99 -19.77 -32.10
N ASP A 191 -8.16 -19.82 -32.71
CA ASP A 191 -9.49 -20.00 -32.10
C ASP A 191 -9.58 -21.12 -31.02
N GLN A 192 -8.74 -22.16 -31.10
CA GLN A 192 -8.53 -23.21 -30.07
C GLN A 192 -7.95 -22.70 -28.72
N VAL A 193 -7.33 -21.53 -28.71
CA VAL A 193 -6.59 -20.92 -27.61
C VAL A 193 -7.43 -19.82 -26.96
N GLU A 194 -8.04 -18.92 -27.74
CA GLU A 194 -9.07 -17.99 -27.25
C GLU A 194 -10.32 -18.77 -26.78
N GLY A 195 -10.90 -19.56 -27.69
CA GLY A 195 -12.14 -20.29 -27.45
C GLY A 195 -13.39 -19.42 -27.52
N GLY A 196 -14.53 -20.02 -27.14
CA GLY A 196 -15.86 -19.41 -27.24
C GLY A 196 -16.38 -18.72 -25.98
N ASP A 197 -15.49 -18.21 -25.11
CA ASP A 197 -15.87 -17.36 -23.97
C ASP A 197 -16.08 -15.89 -24.44
N ASP A 198 -16.21 -14.92 -23.52
CA ASP A 198 -16.60 -13.51 -23.77
C ASP A 198 -15.98 -12.69 -22.62
N THR A 199 -14.67 -12.41 -22.72
CA THR A 199 -13.78 -11.98 -21.63
C THR A 199 -14.06 -10.57 -21.14
N ASP A 200 -14.18 -9.57 -22.03
CA ASP A 200 -14.54 -8.18 -21.68
C ASP A 200 -16.07 -7.97 -21.45
N ALA A 201 -16.90 -8.92 -21.91
CA ALA A 201 -18.37 -8.89 -21.92
C ALA A 201 -19.04 -7.87 -22.88
N ASP A 202 -18.39 -7.50 -23.99
CA ASP A 202 -18.89 -6.69 -25.12
C ASP A 202 -20.03 -7.39 -25.88
N THR A 203 -20.04 -8.74 -25.90
CA THR A 203 -20.87 -9.66 -26.71
C THR A 203 -20.29 -10.12 -28.06
N VAL A 204 -19.02 -9.84 -28.34
CA VAL A 204 -18.19 -10.62 -29.27
C VAL A 204 -17.50 -11.73 -28.44
N PRO A 205 -17.49 -13.00 -28.90
CA PRO A 205 -16.71 -14.05 -28.25
C PRO A 205 -15.22 -13.93 -28.58
N ASP A 206 -14.35 -14.34 -27.66
CA ASP A 206 -12.89 -14.15 -27.71
C ASP A 206 -12.28 -14.53 -29.08
N TYR A 207 -12.59 -15.70 -29.65
CA TYR A 207 -12.14 -16.14 -30.99
C TYR A 207 -12.55 -15.27 -32.21
N LEU A 208 -13.16 -14.11 -31.98
CA LEU A 208 -13.66 -13.19 -33.00
C LEU A 208 -13.38 -11.71 -32.64
N ASP A 209 -12.56 -11.44 -31.63
CA ASP A 209 -12.28 -10.10 -31.13
C ASP A 209 -10.78 -9.76 -31.17
N ASP A 210 -10.41 -8.75 -31.98
CA ASP A 210 -9.03 -8.26 -32.13
C ASP A 210 -8.42 -7.64 -30.82
N ASP A 211 -9.12 -7.70 -29.68
CA ASP A 211 -8.96 -6.91 -28.45
C ASP A 211 -9.70 -7.59 -27.26
N THR A 212 -9.40 -8.88 -26.98
CA THR A 212 -10.22 -9.82 -26.16
C THR A 212 -10.54 -9.34 -24.74
N ASP A 213 -9.64 -8.60 -24.10
CA ASP A 213 -9.86 -8.04 -22.76
C ASP A 213 -10.46 -6.62 -22.76
N GLY A 214 -10.48 -5.97 -23.94
CA GLY A 214 -11.05 -4.65 -24.19
C GLY A 214 -10.23 -3.47 -23.64
N ASP A 215 -8.93 -3.64 -23.36
CA ASP A 215 -8.05 -2.57 -22.89
C ASP A 215 -7.75 -1.52 -23.99
N GLY A 216 -7.69 -1.95 -25.26
CA GLY A 216 -7.42 -1.13 -26.44
C GLY A 216 -5.98 -1.19 -27.00
N ILE A 217 -5.19 -2.18 -26.62
CA ILE A 217 -3.93 -2.61 -27.25
C ILE A 217 -4.26 -3.60 -28.37
N GLY A 218 -4.52 -4.87 -28.06
CA GLY A 218 -5.11 -5.85 -28.98
C GLY A 218 -4.18 -6.95 -29.48
N ASP A 219 -4.75 -8.16 -29.45
CA ASP A 219 -4.19 -9.46 -29.12
C ASP A 219 -2.94 -9.85 -29.91
N ALA A 220 -2.88 -9.44 -31.17
CA ALA A 220 -1.72 -9.52 -32.05
C ALA A 220 -0.44 -8.85 -31.49
N THR A 221 -0.57 -8.00 -30.47
CA THR A 221 0.47 -7.18 -29.87
C THR A 221 1.01 -7.79 -28.58
N GLU A 222 0.12 -8.17 -27.66
CA GLU A 222 0.38 -8.92 -26.42
C GLU A 222 0.80 -10.36 -26.74
N GLY A 223 -0.11 -11.08 -27.39
CA GLY A 223 -0.01 -12.49 -27.74
C GLY A 223 0.04 -13.43 -26.54
N LEU A 224 0.54 -14.64 -26.80
CA LEU A 224 0.55 -15.77 -25.85
C LEU A 224 1.69 -15.74 -24.82
N THR A 225 2.12 -14.55 -24.39
CA THR A 225 3.01 -14.42 -23.22
C THR A 225 2.15 -14.40 -21.95
N ASP A 226 2.77 -14.73 -20.82
CA ASP A 226 2.22 -14.70 -19.46
C ASP A 226 3.35 -13.98 -18.70
N THR A 227 3.23 -12.66 -18.58
CA THR A 227 4.35 -11.79 -18.24
C THR A 227 4.66 -11.79 -16.73
N ASP A 228 3.65 -11.92 -15.86
CA ASP A 228 3.80 -11.97 -14.40
C ASP A 228 3.87 -13.41 -13.78
N ASP A 229 3.63 -14.47 -14.58
CA ASP A 229 3.49 -15.89 -14.18
C ASP A 229 2.19 -16.19 -13.34
N ASP A 230 1.11 -15.39 -13.39
CA ASP A 230 -0.18 -15.70 -12.71
C ASP A 230 -0.95 -16.87 -13.35
N GLY A 231 -0.78 -17.07 -14.65
CA GLY A 231 -1.41 -18.13 -15.45
C GLY A 231 -2.54 -17.70 -16.39
N ARG A 232 -2.80 -16.39 -16.53
CA ARG A 232 -3.43 -15.76 -17.68
C ARG A 232 -2.38 -15.56 -18.78
N ALA A 233 -2.81 -15.10 -19.94
CA ALA A 233 -1.90 -14.61 -20.97
C ALA A 233 -2.19 -13.12 -21.19
N ASP A 234 -1.18 -12.37 -21.58
CA ASP A 234 -1.23 -10.91 -21.72
C ASP A 234 -2.47 -10.45 -22.53
N PHE A 235 -2.82 -11.14 -23.63
CA PHE A 235 -4.03 -10.82 -24.45
C PHE A 235 -5.40 -11.02 -23.77
N ILE A 236 -5.43 -11.64 -22.59
CA ILE A 236 -6.64 -11.80 -21.76
C ILE A 236 -6.47 -11.16 -20.38
N ASP A 237 -5.51 -10.26 -20.19
CA ASP A 237 -5.23 -9.67 -18.88
C ASP A 237 -5.03 -8.15 -18.90
N LEU A 238 -5.81 -7.47 -18.06
CA LEU A 238 -5.93 -6.01 -18.04
C LEU A 238 -4.74 -5.30 -17.38
N ASP A 239 -3.77 -6.02 -16.81
CA ASP A 239 -2.64 -5.55 -15.99
C ASP A 239 -1.48 -6.57 -16.15
N SER A 240 -0.92 -6.69 -17.37
CA SER A 240 -0.07 -7.81 -17.83
C SER A 240 1.20 -8.06 -17.02
N ASP A 241 1.73 -7.05 -16.30
CA ASP A 241 2.88 -7.20 -15.39
C ASP A 241 2.53 -7.10 -13.89
N ASN A 242 1.25 -6.88 -13.58
CA ASN A 242 0.66 -6.83 -12.23
C ASN A 242 1.34 -5.79 -11.30
N ASP A 243 1.78 -4.67 -11.88
CA ASP A 243 2.17 -3.43 -11.19
C ASP A 243 0.96 -2.77 -10.48
N GLY A 244 -0.24 -2.93 -11.04
CA GLY A 244 -1.49 -2.32 -10.56
C GLY A 244 -1.91 -1.06 -11.32
N LEU A 245 -1.26 -0.77 -12.45
CA LEU A 245 -1.71 0.12 -13.51
C LEU A 245 -2.14 -0.73 -14.71
N THR A 246 -3.43 -0.69 -15.04
CA THR A 246 -3.95 -1.40 -16.22
C THR A 246 -3.25 -0.97 -17.51
N ASP A 247 -2.98 -1.91 -18.42
CA ASP A 247 -2.38 -1.75 -19.75
C ASP A 247 -2.98 -0.55 -20.53
N ALA A 248 -4.30 -0.35 -20.40
CA ALA A 248 -5.02 0.73 -21.06
C ALA A 248 -4.62 2.14 -20.55
N GLU A 249 -4.31 2.25 -19.26
CA GLU A 249 -3.77 3.46 -18.64
C GLU A 249 -2.29 3.63 -18.98
N GLU A 250 -1.51 2.55 -18.87
CA GLU A 250 -0.10 2.46 -19.22
C GLU A 250 0.15 2.97 -20.64
N TYR A 251 -0.34 2.25 -21.65
CA TYR A 251 -0.21 2.57 -23.07
C TYR A 251 -0.90 3.89 -23.44
N GLY A 252 -2.15 4.05 -23.00
CA GLY A 252 -3.04 5.12 -23.45
C GLY A 252 -2.83 6.49 -22.80
N VAL A 253 -2.36 6.52 -21.53
CA VAL A 253 -2.32 7.74 -20.70
C VAL A 253 -0.91 8.08 -20.22
N ARG A 254 -0.13 7.08 -19.77
CA ARG A 254 1.18 7.27 -19.12
C ARG A 254 2.33 7.22 -20.12
N HIS A 255 2.23 6.31 -21.08
CA HIS A 255 3.26 5.88 -22.02
C HIS A 255 4.47 5.19 -21.37
N THR A 256 4.17 4.39 -20.35
CA THR A 256 4.94 3.27 -19.78
C THR A 256 4.87 2.04 -20.70
N ASP A 257 5.55 0.95 -20.35
CA ASP A 257 5.63 -0.31 -21.12
C ASP A 257 4.84 -1.38 -20.35
N PRO A 258 3.63 -1.82 -20.78
CA PRO A 258 2.72 -2.69 -20.00
C PRO A 258 3.25 -4.09 -19.63
N LEU A 259 4.53 -4.37 -19.88
CA LEU A 259 5.18 -5.67 -19.75
C LEU A 259 6.49 -5.58 -18.93
N ASP A 260 6.67 -4.51 -18.14
CA ASP A 260 7.89 -4.21 -17.37
C ASP A 260 7.56 -3.29 -16.16
N ASP A 261 7.33 -3.90 -14.98
CA ASP A 261 6.90 -3.26 -13.71
C ASP A 261 7.67 -2.00 -13.27
N ASP A 262 8.84 -1.76 -13.84
CA ASP A 262 9.76 -0.65 -13.64
C ASP A 262 10.26 -0.18 -15.02
N SER A 263 9.41 0.52 -15.79
CA SER A 263 9.61 0.90 -17.21
C SER A 263 10.97 1.55 -17.54
N ASP A 264 11.63 2.16 -16.54
CA ASP A 264 12.93 2.81 -16.71
C ASP A 264 14.13 2.09 -16.03
N GLY A 265 13.84 1.13 -15.15
CA GLY A 265 14.78 0.18 -14.56
C GLY A 265 15.61 0.74 -13.40
N ASP A 266 15.03 1.62 -12.57
CA ASP A 266 15.68 2.23 -11.41
C ASP A 266 15.38 1.54 -10.06
N GLY A 267 14.33 0.72 -10.02
CA GLY A 267 13.95 -0.19 -8.95
C GLY A 267 12.74 0.28 -8.13
N ILE A 268 11.83 1.02 -8.75
CA ILE A 268 10.58 1.51 -8.17
C ILE A 268 9.48 1.28 -9.21
N ASP A 269 8.38 0.70 -8.78
CA ASP A 269 7.23 0.36 -9.63
C ASP A 269 6.51 1.60 -10.18
N ASP A 270 5.99 1.50 -11.40
CA ASP A 270 5.37 2.60 -12.13
C ASP A 270 4.11 3.14 -11.43
N LEU A 271 3.31 2.26 -10.82
CA LEU A 271 2.22 2.60 -9.89
C LEU A 271 2.72 3.49 -8.75
N SER A 272 3.80 3.11 -8.09
CA SER A 272 4.37 3.88 -6.98
C SER A 272 4.96 5.21 -7.43
N GLU A 273 5.69 5.25 -8.54
CA GLU A 273 6.18 6.48 -9.15
C GLU A 273 5.03 7.47 -9.37
N VAL A 274 3.96 7.01 -10.03
CA VAL A 274 2.76 7.78 -10.32
C VAL A 274 2.07 8.28 -9.06
N ALA A 275 1.85 7.40 -8.07
CA ALA A 275 1.15 7.74 -6.85
C ALA A 275 1.94 8.72 -5.96
N LEU A 276 3.28 8.68 -6.05
CA LEU A 276 4.20 9.59 -5.37
C LEU A 276 4.47 10.87 -6.17
N GLY A 277 4.08 10.90 -7.45
CA GLY A 277 4.13 12.07 -8.33
C GLY A 277 5.49 12.29 -9.00
N THR A 278 6.21 11.21 -9.26
CA THR A 278 7.46 11.15 -10.03
C THR A 278 7.16 10.79 -11.51
N ASP A 279 8.12 10.30 -12.28
CA ASP A 279 8.03 10.23 -13.75
C ASP A 279 8.62 8.89 -14.20
N PRO A 280 7.80 7.83 -14.41
CA PRO A 280 8.24 6.43 -14.60
C PRO A 280 9.09 6.16 -15.85
N MET A 281 9.47 7.24 -16.57
CA MET A 281 10.27 7.20 -17.79
C MET A 281 11.59 8.01 -17.66
N ASP A 282 11.99 8.43 -16.46
CA ASP A 282 13.28 9.09 -16.17
C ASP A 282 13.96 8.52 -14.89
N PRO A 283 15.00 7.65 -15.01
CA PRO A 283 15.71 6.95 -13.90
C PRO A 283 16.48 7.86 -12.92
N GLY A 284 16.17 9.15 -12.92
CA GLY A 284 16.59 10.15 -11.95
C GLY A 284 15.43 10.88 -11.27
N SER A 285 14.19 10.43 -11.49
CA SER A 285 12.95 11.05 -10.99
C SER A 285 12.54 10.59 -9.59
N VAL A 286 13.16 9.52 -9.06
CA VAL A 286 12.84 8.86 -7.78
C VAL A 286 12.21 9.71 -6.66
N PRO A 287 11.25 9.14 -5.91
CA PRO A 287 10.75 9.71 -4.68
C PRO A 287 11.88 10.02 -3.67
N PRO A 288 11.68 11.00 -2.77
CA PRO A 288 12.60 11.23 -1.66
C PRO A 288 12.90 9.94 -0.88
N PRO A 289 14.16 9.65 -0.49
CA PRO A 289 14.51 8.43 0.27
C PRO A 289 13.84 8.30 1.64
N ASP A 290 13.18 9.37 2.09
CA ASP A 290 12.33 9.48 3.28
C ASP A 290 10.83 9.53 2.93
N THR A 291 10.44 8.88 1.82
CA THR A 291 9.05 8.59 1.44
C THR A 291 8.63 7.23 1.97
N PHE A 292 7.44 7.15 2.57
CA PHE A 292 6.96 6.00 3.32
C PHE A 292 5.72 5.48 2.60
N TYR A 293 5.81 4.32 1.96
CA TYR A 293 4.69 3.76 1.22
C TYR A 293 4.64 2.23 1.26
N PHE A 294 3.46 1.67 1.00
CA PHE A 294 3.24 0.24 0.82
C PHE A 294 2.29 0.01 -0.35
N VAL A 295 2.63 -0.89 -1.27
CA VAL A 295 1.69 -1.53 -2.20
C VAL A 295 1.10 -2.77 -1.49
N LEU A 296 -0.22 -2.82 -1.39
CA LEU A 296 -1.00 -3.81 -0.60
C LEU A 296 -2.21 -4.34 -1.42
N PRO A 297 -2.01 -5.34 -2.28
CA PRO A 297 -3.09 -6.11 -2.88
C PRO A 297 -4.02 -6.72 -1.82
N PHE A 298 -5.28 -6.94 -2.17
CA PHE A 298 -6.32 -7.47 -1.29
C PHE A 298 -6.11 -8.95 -1.01
N GLU A 299 -6.09 -9.31 0.28
CA GLU A 299 -5.80 -10.65 0.78
C GLU A 299 -4.45 -11.28 0.32
N ASP A 300 -3.53 -10.52 -0.31
CA ASP A 300 -2.19 -10.90 -0.83
C ASP A 300 -1.61 -12.22 -0.26
N GLU A 301 -1.41 -13.23 -1.11
CA GLU A 301 -0.84 -14.54 -0.75
C GLU A 301 0.59 -14.43 -0.17
N GLY A 302 1.35 -13.42 -0.58
CA GLY A 302 2.66 -13.07 -0.01
C GLY A 302 2.59 -12.61 1.46
N GLY A 303 1.41 -12.16 1.89
CA GLY A 303 1.10 -11.75 3.25
C GLY A 303 1.65 -10.38 3.65
N PRO A 304 1.62 -10.03 4.96
CA PRO A 304 1.90 -8.68 5.42
C PRO A 304 3.28 -8.13 5.00
N LYS A 305 3.27 -7.05 4.21
CA LYS A 305 4.48 -6.32 3.82
C LYS A 305 5.09 -5.61 5.04
N THR A 306 6.38 -5.31 5.00
CA THR A 306 7.11 -4.79 6.18
C THR A 306 8.27 -3.89 5.79
N GLN A 307 8.32 -2.68 6.35
CA GLN A 307 9.37 -1.68 6.10
C GLN A 307 9.95 -1.15 7.42
N ASP A 308 11.26 -0.84 7.42
CA ASP A 308 11.97 -0.24 8.56
C ASP A 308 12.17 1.26 8.29
N PHE A 309 11.69 2.11 9.20
CA PHE A 309 11.74 3.57 9.08
C PHE A 309 12.57 4.21 10.18
N GLU A 310 13.37 5.22 9.82
CA GLU A 310 14.22 5.99 10.75
C GLU A 310 13.59 7.34 11.10
N PHE A 311 13.52 7.66 12.39
CA PHE A 311 12.96 8.90 12.91
C PHE A 311 13.96 9.63 13.81
N GLN A 312 13.89 10.97 13.79
CA GLN A 312 14.63 11.82 14.72
C GLN A 312 13.92 11.90 16.07
N THR A 313 14.68 12.01 17.15
CA THR A 313 14.13 12.18 18.52
C THR A 313 14.38 13.57 19.10
N THR A 314 14.65 14.56 18.25
CA THR A 314 14.82 15.95 18.68
C THR A 314 13.46 16.61 18.86
N LEU A 315 13.30 17.42 19.90
CA LEU A 315 12.02 18.05 20.21
C LEU A 315 11.66 19.14 19.18
N ILE A 316 10.63 18.90 18.36
CA ILE A 316 10.15 19.87 17.37
C ILE A 316 9.16 20.91 17.95
N MET A 317 8.37 20.53 18.96
CA MET A 317 7.30 21.35 19.53
C MET A 317 7.32 21.36 21.06
N ALA A 318 7.45 22.55 21.66
CA ALA A 318 7.53 22.70 23.11
C ALA A 318 6.73 23.91 23.60
N ASP A 319 6.24 23.83 24.84
CA ASP A 319 5.52 24.92 25.49
C ASP A 319 6.22 25.28 26.80
N VAL A 320 6.90 26.43 26.83
CA VAL A 320 7.66 26.87 28.00
C VAL A 320 6.85 27.86 28.84
N PHE A 321 6.48 27.43 30.04
CA PHE A 321 5.71 28.20 31.00
C PHE A 321 6.58 28.67 32.16
N PHE A 322 6.75 29.99 32.27
CA PHE A 322 7.47 30.60 33.38
C PHE A 322 6.54 30.74 34.58
N LEU A 323 6.90 30.11 35.70
CA LEU A 323 6.21 30.25 36.98
C LEU A 323 7.17 30.93 37.96
N ILE A 324 6.93 32.23 38.20
CA ILE A 324 7.89 33.10 38.87
C ILE A 324 7.39 33.52 40.25
N ASP A 325 8.21 33.28 41.27
CA ASP A 325 8.03 33.87 42.59
C ASP A 325 8.20 35.40 42.50
N THR A 326 7.22 36.12 43.05
CA THR A 326 7.25 37.58 43.15
C THR A 326 7.04 38.08 44.59
N THR A 327 7.47 37.30 45.56
CA THR A 327 7.50 37.65 46.98
C THR A 327 8.51 38.76 47.31
N GLY A 328 8.65 39.07 48.59
CA GLY A 328 9.45 40.19 49.06
C GLY A 328 10.95 39.88 49.15
N SER A 329 11.33 38.61 49.15
CA SER A 329 12.71 38.11 49.19
C SER A 329 13.39 38.33 47.83
N MET A 330 12.71 37.94 46.74
CA MET A 330 13.05 38.14 45.32
C MET A 330 13.26 39.60 44.86
N GLY A 331 13.29 40.57 45.78
CA GLY A 331 13.28 42.01 45.49
C GLY A 331 14.59 42.58 44.91
N GLU A 332 15.74 41.96 45.15
CA GLU A 332 17.03 42.38 44.56
C GLU A 332 17.30 41.63 43.23
N GLU A 333 16.70 40.45 43.08
CA GLU A 333 16.84 39.45 42.04
C GLU A 333 15.94 39.73 40.84
N ILE A 334 14.66 40.05 41.08
CA ILE A 334 13.61 40.08 40.04
C ILE A 334 13.97 40.97 38.85
N ASN A 335 14.57 42.15 39.07
CA ASN A 335 14.88 43.07 37.96
C ASN A 335 15.95 42.50 37.02
N ASN A 336 16.89 41.73 37.54
CA ASN A 336 17.96 41.09 36.75
C ASN A 336 17.49 39.75 36.17
N LEU A 337 16.60 39.04 36.88
CA LEU A 337 15.83 37.89 36.35
C LEU A 337 15.02 38.28 35.11
N LEU A 338 14.20 39.32 35.18
CA LEU A 338 13.37 39.77 34.05
C LEU A 338 14.25 40.17 32.85
N LEU A 339 15.35 40.90 33.06
CA LEU A 339 16.31 41.23 31.99
C LEU A 339 17.00 39.99 31.40
N GLY A 340 17.39 39.02 32.23
CA GLY A 340 17.97 37.76 31.77
C GLY A 340 16.99 36.95 30.92
N LEU A 341 15.72 36.91 31.34
CA LEU A 341 14.64 36.25 30.62
C LEU A 341 14.40 36.88 29.24
N THR A 342 14.31 38.22 29.15
CA THR A 342 14.04 38.90 27.88
C THR A 342 15.20 38.90 26.91
N ASP A 343 16.41 39.15 27.40
CA ASP A 343 17.55 39.47 26.53
C ASP A 343 18.33 38.22 26.11
N VAL A 344 18.17 37.10 26.82
CA VAL A 344 18.99 35.89 26.59
C VAL A 344 18.19 34.60 26.62
N VAL A 345 17.34 34.37 27.63
CA VAL A 345 16.67 33.06 27.79
C VAL A 345 15.63 32.83 26.71
N ILE A 346 14.65 33.72 26.56
CA ILE A 346 13.61 33.59 25.52
C ILE A 346 14.24 33.54 24.11
N PRO A 347 15.13 34.46 23.71
CA PRO A 347 15.81 34.37 22.40
C PRO A 347 16.62 33.09 22.19
N GLY A 348 17.17 32.50 23.27
CA GLY A 348 17.88 31.22 23.22
C GLY A 348 16.94 30.04 22.93
N ILE A 349 15.82 29.95 23.64
CA ILE A 349 14.79 28.90 23.44
C ILE A 349 14.28 28.94 21.99
N LEU A 350 13.91 30.13 21.51
CA LEU A 350 13.40 30.35 20.15
C LEU A 350 14.45 30.09 19.04
N GLY A 351 15.72 29.94 19.41
CA GLY A 351 16.80 29.54 18.49
C GLY A 351 17.13 28.05 18.53
N SER A 352 16.57 27.30 19.48
CA SER A 352 16.89 25.88 19.72
C SER A 352 15.75 24.91 19.40
N ILE A 353 14.49 25.36 19.48
CA ILE A 353 13.30 24.53 19.22
C ILE A 353 12.47 25.17 18.09
N PRO A 354 12.06 24.42 17.04
CA PRO A 354 11.33 24.96 15.88
C PRO A 354 10.00 25.65 16.20
N ASP A 355 9.12 25.00 16.98
CA ASP A 355 7.83 25.56 17.37
C ASP A 355 7.69 25.70 18.89
N VAL A 356 7.67 26.95 19.36
CA VAL A 356 7.58 27.29 20.79
C VAL A 356 6.44 28.26 21.06
N ALA A 357 5.52 27.87 21.93
CA ALA A 357 4.67 28.79 22.65
C ALA A 357 5.29 29.14 24.01
N LEU A 358 5.03 30.35 24.48
CA LEU A 358 5.51 30.85 25.77
C LEU A 358 4.33 31.31 26.63
N GLY A 359 4.41 31.13 27.94
CA GLY A 359 3.42 31.62 28.90
C GLY A 359 4.05 32.05 30.22
N LEU A 360 3.29 32.78 31.04
CA LEU A 360 3.75 33.36 32.29
C LEU A 360 2.65 33.36 33.36
N ALA A 361 2.99 32.88 34.55
CA ALA A 361 2.27 33.18 35.79
C ALA A 361 3.23 33.65 36.87
N ARG A 362 2.66 34.31 37.87
CA ARG A 362 3.32 34.53 39.15
C ARG A 362 2.62 33.81 40.29
N PHE A 363 3.35 33.61 41.37
CA PHE A 363 2.82 33.22 42.66
C PHE A 363 3.51 34.04 43.76
N GLU A 364 2.85 34.12 44.91
CA GLU A 364 3.47 34.46 46.19
C GLU A 364 2.96 33.47 47.23
N ASP A 365 1.93 33.83 48.01
CA ASP A 365 1.30 32.96 49.02
C ASP A 365 -0.20 33.22 49.19
N PHE A 366 -0.87 32.42 50.02
CA PHE A 366 -2.26 32.62 50.42
C PHE A 366 -2.45 34.01 51.08
N PRO A 367 -3.42 34.82 50.64
CA PRO A 367 -3.57 36.22 51.08
C PRO A 367 -4.22 36.35 52.48
N MET A 368 -3.65 35.68 53.48
CA MET A 368 -4.15 35.56 54.83
C MET A 368 -3.02 35.31 55.84
N SER A 369 -3.12 35.89 57.04
CA SER A 369 -2.09 35.71 58.08
C SER A 369 -2.11 34.28 58.66
N PRO A 370 -0.95 33.62 58.90
CA PRO A 370 0.42 34.17 58.83
C PRO A 370 0.99 34.34 57.41
N TYR A 371 0.58 33.46 56.49
CA TYR A 371 1.03 33.23 55.10
C TYR A 371 1.28 34.49 54.27
N GLY A 372 0.27 35.35 54.10
CA GLY A 372 0.38 36.50 53.20
C GLY A 372 -0.46 37.73 53.59
N GLU A 373 -0.24 38.80 52.83
CA GLU A 373 -1.05 40.01 52.85
C GLU A 373 -2.26 39.90 51.88
N ALA A 374 -3.30 40.69 52.10
CA ALA A 374 -4.56 40.60 51.34
C ALA A 374 -4.45 40.91 49.82
N THR A 375 -3.27 41.30 49.33
CA THR A 375 -2.97 41.54 47.92
C THR A 375 -2.37 40.32 47.22
N ASN A 376 -1.90 39.31 47.95
CA ASN A 376 -1.18 38.18 47.36
C ASN A 376 -2.07 37.25 46.51
N ARG A 377 -1.41 36.39 45.74
CA ARG A 377 -1.97 35.34 44.90
C ARG A 377 -1.18 34.06 45.08
N VAL A 378 -1.90 32.97 45.32
CA VAL A 378 -1.34 31.61 45.29
C VAL A 378 -0.96 31.22 43.86
N TYR A 379 -1.68 31.76 42.88
CA TYR A 379 -1.40 31.64 41.46
C TYR A 379 -2.15 32.74 40.72
N GLU A 380 -1.48 33.49 39.84
CA GLU A 380 -2.11 34.43 38.91
C GLU A 380 -1.47 34.29 37.53
N LEU A 381 -2.26 33.83 36.56
CA LEU A 381 -1.88 33.73 35.16
C LEU A 381 -1.83 35.14 34.55
N GLU A 382 -0.63 35.60 34.21
CA GLU A 382 -0.40 36.90 33.60
C GLU A 382 -0.53 36.83 32.07
N GLN A 383 -0.10 35.70 31.48
CA GLN A 383 -0.26 35.41 30.06
C GLN A 383 -0.35 33.88 29.85
N GLN A 384 -1.49 33.41 29.32
CA GLN A 384 -1.62 32.01 28.86
C GLN A 384 -0.63 31.70 27.74
N MET A 385 -0.40 30.43 27.42
CA MET A 385 0.46 30.04 26.31
C MET A 385 0.10 30.78 25.01
N THR A 386 1.11 31.25 24.30
CA THR A 386 0.97 32.02 23.07
C THR A 386 2.20 31.89 22.19
N THR A 387 2.00 31.77 20.87
CA THR A 387 3.08 31.89 19.87
C THR A 387 3.36 33.35 19.50
N ALA A 388 2.48 34.28 19.90
CA ALA A 388 2.73 35.72 19.86
C ALA A 388 3.59 36.14 21.06
N HIS A 389 4.91 35.92 20.96
CA HIS A 389 5.86 36.07 22.06
C HIS A 389 5.93 37.50 22.63
N GLU A 390 5.59 38.53 21.84
CA GLU A 390 5.57 39.93 22.28
C GLU A 390 4.62 40.16 23.47
N ARG A 391 3.55 39.37 23.57
CA ARG A 391 2.63 39.41 24.72
C ARG A 391 3.29 38.95 26.02
N VAL A 392 4.19 37.97 25.93
CA VAL A 392 4.94 37.46 27.09
C VAL A 392 6.00 38.47 27.52
N TYR A 393 6.68 39.12 26.58
CA TYR A 393 7.57 40.25 26.88
C TYR A 393 6.86 41.39 27.62
N ASP A 394 5.65 41.76 27.20
CA ASP A 394 4.82 42.76 27.88
C ASP A 394 4.38 42.30 29.28
N ALA A 395 4.01 41.03 29.45
CA ALA A 395 3.63 40.44 30.75
C ALA A 395 4.81 40.41 31.75
N ILE A 396 6.00 40.01 31.28
CA ILE A 396 7.26 40.05 32.05
C ILE A 396 7.54 41.49 32.53
N ALA A 397 7.40 42.49 31.67
CA ALA A 397 7.55 43.90 32.05
C ALA A 397 6.46 44.40 33.04
N GLY A 398 5.36 43.66 33.17
CA GLY A 398 4.28 43.88 34.13
C GLY A 398 4.62 43.47 35.57
N LEU A 399 5.49 42.47 35.77
CA LEU A 399 5.74 41.85 37.08
C LEU A 399 6.30 42.81 38.14
N ARG A 400 5.83 42.67 39.38
CA ARG A 400 6.21 43.48 40.55
C ARG A 400 6.34 42.56 41.77
N VAL A 401 7.24 42.90 42.68
CA VAL A 401 7.34 42.20 43.97
C VAL A 401 6.31 42.68 44.98
N TRP A 402 5.80 41.74 45.75
CA TRP A 402 4.84 41.90 46.83
C TRP A 402 5.51 41.53 48.16
N ARG A 403 4.74 41.34 49.24
CA ARG A 403 5.28 40.90 50.53
C ARG A 403 4.71 39.53 50.86
N GLY A 404 5.57 38.56 51.15
CA GLY A 404 5.21 37.34 51.88
C GLY A 404 5.02 37.64 53.36
N GLY A 405 4.33 36.73 54.06
CA GLY A 405 4.05 36.81 55.49
C GLY A 405 4.95 35.92 56.35
N ASP A 406 5.34 34.74 55.84
CA ASP A 406 6.45 33.92 56.33
C ASP A 406 7.62 33.78 55.33
N LEU A 407 8.14 32.56 55.09
CA LEU A 407 9.38 32.33 54.36
C LEU A 407 9.32 31.13 53.40
N PRO A 408 8.61 30.03 53.70
CA PRO A 408 8.21 29.11 52.65
C PRO A 408 7.11 29.78 51.82
N GLU A 409 7.02 29.43 50.54
CA GLU A 409 6.10 30.08 49.60
C GLU A 409 5.22 29.04 48.88
N SER A 410 4.30 29.49 48.02
CA SER A 410 3.20 28.66 47.51
C SER A 410 3.48 27.86 46.23
N ASP A 411 4.73 27.45 46.00
CA ASP A 411 5.18 26.71 44.81
C ASP A 411 4.32 25.48 44.50
N VAL A 412 4.01 24.66 45.51
CA VAL A 412 3.25 23.40 45.36
C VAL A 412 1.80 23.63 44.87
N PRO A 413 0.96 24.46 45.52
CA PRO A 413 -0.35 24.78 44.99
C PRO A 413 -0.27 25.58 43.68
N ALA A 414 0.74 26.42 43.45
CA ALA A 414 0.93 27.14 42.19
C ALA A 414 1.18 26.20 41.00
N LEU A 415 2.10 25.23 41.16
CA LEU A 415 2.35 24.15 40.19
C LEU A 415 1.07 23.35 39.90
N TRP A 416 0.31 22.98 40.93
CA TRP A 416 -0.93 22.24 40.77
C TRP A 416 -2.00 23.04 40.02
N ALA A 417 -2.19 24.33 40.33
CA ALA A 417 -3.14 25.18 39.61
C ALA A 417 -2.71 25.35 38.14
N ALA A 418 -1.42 25.55 37.88
CA ALA A 418 -0.87 25.68 36.54
C ALA A 418 -0.94 24.38 35.72
N ALA A 419 -0.86 23.21 36.35
CA ALA A 419 -0.98 21.90 35.70
C ALA A 419 -2.43 21.44 35.50
N THR A 420 -3.37 21.83 36.38
CA THR A 420 -4.77 21.37 36.32
C THR A 420 -5.75 22.37 35.72
N GLY A 421 -5.51 23.67 35.88
CA GLY A 421 -6.50 24.71 35.61
C GLY A 421 -7.61 24.84 36.66
N GLU A 422 -7.52 24.10 37.77
CA GLU A 422 -8.52 24.10 38.84
C GLU A 422 -8.34 25.28 39.81
N ALA A 423 -9.44 25.68 40.45
CA ALA A 423 -9.48 26.83 41.33
C ALA A 423 -8.91 26.54 42.74
N LEU A 424 -8.03 27.42 43.24
CA LEU A 424 -7.58 27.41 44.65
C LEU A 424 -8.53 28.26 45.52
N GLY A 425 -9.79 27.85 45.57
CA GLY A 425 -10.86 28.58 46.26
C GLY A 425 -11.13 29.95 45.62
N TRP A 426 -11.12 31.01 46.43
CA TRP A 426 -11.32 32.40 45.96
C TRP A 426 -10.03 33.12 45.58
N TYR A 427 -8.87 32.47 45.70
CA TYR A 427 -7.55 33.09 45.60
C TYR A 427 -6.85 32.86 44.26
N SER A 428 -7.29 31.84 43.52
CA SER A 428 -7.01 31.63 42.10
C SER A 428 -8.32 31.25 41.42
N ALA A 429 -8.63 31.87 40.29
CA ALA A 429 -9.78 31.51 39.46
C ALA A 429 -9.46 30.24 38.64
N PRO A 430 -10.46 29.42 38.29
CA PRO A 430 -10.23 28.32 37.36
C PRO A 430 -9.82 28.88 36.00
N PHE A 431 -8.96 28.16 35.29
CA PHE A 431 -8.53 28.54 33.95
C PHE A 431 -9.70 28.47 32.96
N ILE A 432 -9.77 29.49 32.11
CA ILE A 432 -10.70 29.56 30.99
C ILE A 432 -9.87 30.06 29.82
N ALA A 433 -9.56 29.18 28.87
CA ALA A 433 -8.76 29.52 27.70
C ALA A 433 -9.40 30.68 26.92
N ASP A 434 -8.62 31.71 26.60
CA ASP A 434 -9.01 32.76 25.67
C ASP A 434 -8.81 32.24 24.23
N PRO A 435 -9.89 31.98 23.46
CA PRO A 435 -9.82 31.48 22.09
C PRO A 435 -9.29 32.54 21.10
N THR A 436 -8.99 33.76 21.55
CA THR A 436 -8.42 34.84 20.73
C THR A 436 -6.90 34.99 20.89
N THR A 437 -6.26 34.14 21.69
CA THR A 437 -4.80 34.11 21.82
C THR A 437 -4.15 33.27 20.70
N PRO A 438 -3.23 33.84 19.90
CA PRO A 438 -2.52 33.10 18.86
C PRO A 438 -1.72 31.93 19.43
N GLY A 439 -1.98 30.71 18.94
CA GLY A 439 -1.32 29.50 19.43
C GLY A 439 -1.62 29.16 20.90
N GLY A 440 -2.70 29.69 21.48
CA GLY A 440 -3.14 29.32 22.82
C GLY A 440 -3.79 27.94 22.86
N GLY A 441 -3.32 27.08 23.76
CA GLY A 441 -3.90 25.78 24.02
C GLY A 441 -4.92 25.78 25.17
N ILE A 442 -5.29 24.57 25.60
CA ILE A 442 -6.37 24.32 26.58
C ILE A 442 -5.97 23.39 27.72
N ILE A 443 -4.75 22.82 27.70
CA ILE A 443 -4.31 21.82 28.68
C ILE A 443 -3.80 22.54 29.94
N GLY A 444 -4.27 22.07 31.10
CA GLY A 444 -3.92 22.61 32.41
C GLY A 444 -4.37 24.05 32.65
N GLY A 445 -3.67 24.76 33.54
CA GLY A 445 -3.94 26.14 33.92
C GLY A 445 -3.11 27.20 33.20
N ALA A 446 -2.04 26.79 32.52
CA ALA A 446 -1.27 27.62 31.62
C ALA A 446 -1.90 27.75 30.22
N GLY A 447 -2.70 26.76 29.81
CA GLY A 447 -3.23 26.62 28.45
C GLY A 447 -2.23 25.99 27.48
N PHE A 448 -1.56 24.91 27.88
CA PHE A 448 -0.64 24.15 27.03
C PHE A 448 -1.33 23.64 25.76
N ARG A 449 -0.59 23.64 24.65
CA ARG A 449 -1.02 23.08 23.36
C ARG A 449 -1.01 21.55 23.42
N ALA A 450 -1.91 20.92 22.67
CA ALA A 450 -1.77 19.49 22.35
C ALA A 450 -0.42 19.25 21.66
N ASP A 451 0.11 18.04 21.79
CA ASP A 451 1.31 17.53 21.12
C ASP A 451 2.64 18.26 21.43
N SER A 452 2.60 19.34 22.20
CA SER A 452 3.78 20.00 22.76
C SER A 452 4.30 19.29 24.01
N GLN A 453 5.61 19.32 24.24
CA GLN A 453 6.18 19.00 25.56
C GLN A 453 5.94 20.17 26.53
N PRO A 454 5.18 20.01 27.63
CA PRO A 454 5.04 21.07 28.62
C PRO A 454 6.31 21.18 29.47
N ILE A 455 6.87 22.38 29.54
CA ILE A 455 8.09 22.68 30.30
C ILE A 455 7.80 23.84 31.24
N PHE A 456 7.88 23.58 32.55
CA PHE A 456 7.82 24.60 33.58
C PHE A 456 9.22 25.11 33.90
N VAL A 457 9.38 26.43 33.90
CA VAL A 457 10.55 27.09 34.48
C VAL A 457 10.11 27.73 35.79
N LEU A 458 10.35 27.01 36.89
CA LEU A 458 10.01 27.45 38.24
C LEU A 458 11.16 28.26 38.84
N VAL A 459 10.89 29.51 39.19
CA VAL A 459 11.89 30.44 39.74
C VAL A 459 11.48 30.88 41.14
N THR A 460 12.33 30.62 42.13
CA THR A 460 12.09 30.96 43.56
C THR A 460 13.41 31.12 44.32
N ASP A 461 13.39 31.87 45.42
CA ASP A 461 14.47 31.92 46.40
C ASP A 461 14.11 31.30 47.76
N ALA A 462 12.93 30.68 47.85
CA ALA A 462 12.28 30.17 49.05
C ALA A 462 12.03 28.65 49.01
N ALA A 463 11.84 28.05 50.19
CA ALA A 463 11.45 26.65 50.33
C ALA A 463 9.94 26.44 50.12
N PHE A 464 9.51 25.23 49.79
CA PHE A 464 8.10 25.00 49.44
C PHE A 464 7.22 24.78 50.69
N HIS A 465 6.08 25.45 50.79
CA HIS A 465 4.99 24.96 51.63
C HIS A 465 4.47 23.61 51.11
N ASN A 466 4.24 22.64 52.01
CA ASN A 466 3.85 21.26 51.67
C ASN A 466 4.85 20.53 50.73
N ASP A 467 6.17 20.63 50.99
CA ASP A 467 7.23 19.92 50.26
C ASP A 467 7.06 18.38 50.20
N LEU A 468 8.01 17.67 49.56
CA LEU A 468 8.02 16.20 49.49
C LEU A 468 8.02 15.51 50.88
N GLY A 469 8.53 16.18 51.92
CA GLY A 469 8.49 15.72 53.31
C GLY A 469 7.17 16.01 54.04
N GLY A 470 6.31 16.85 53.48
CA GLY A 470 5.15 17.45 54.16
C GLY A 470 5.56 18.47 55.23
N ASN A 471 6.73 19.10 55.07
CA ASN A 471 7.20 20.19 55.92
C ASN A 471 6.38 21.46 55.67
N ASP A 472 6.43 22.35 56.67
CA ASP A 472 5.72 23.63 56.74
C ASP A 472 4.33 23.60 56.07
N PRO A 473 3.38 22.75 56.55
CA PRO A 473 2.10 22.60 55.89
C PRO A 473 1.14 23.75 56.23
N TYR A 474 0.33 24.16 55.25
CA TYR A 474 -0.76 25.11 55.49
C TYR A 474 -1.78 24.54 56.49
N ASP A 475 -2.21 25.35 57.47
CA ASP A 475 -3.23 24.98 58.44
C ASP A 475 -4.62 25.01 57.78
N PRO A 476 -5.32 23.86 57.65
CA PRO A 476 -6.66 23.81 57.05
C PRO A 476 -7.70 24.62 57.85
N GLY A 477 -7.45 24.85 59.15
CA GLY A 477 -8.26 25.72 60.00
C GLY A 477 -8.09 27.21 59.71
N ILE A 478 -7.00 27.60 59.04
CA ILE A 478 -6.76 28.95 58.52
C ILE A 478 -7.31 29.06 57.10
N LEU A 479 -6.90 28.17 56.17
CA LEU A 479 -7.32 28.19 54.76
C LEU A 479 -8.85 28.11 54.58
N GLY A 480 -9.54 27.38 55.45
CA GLY A 480 -10.98 27.14 55.38
C GLY A 480 -11.35 25.94 54.49
N ALA A 481 -12.58 25.45 54.64
CA ALA A 481 -13.01 24.19 54.05
C ALA A 481 -13.19 24.19 52.51
N GLU A 482 -13.25 25.36 51.89
CA GLU A 482 -13.45 25.55 50.45
C GLU A 482 -12.13 25.73 49.67
N THR A 483 -10.99 25.78 50.37
CA THR A 483 -9.67 25.99 49.78
C THR A 483 -8.91 24.65 49.78
N PRO A 484 -8.50 24.12 48.62
CA PRO A 484 -7.69 22.90 48.57
C PRO A 484 -6.34 23.09 49.28
N ASN A 485 -6.05 22.24 50.28
CA ASN A 485 -4.69 22.13 50.82
C ASN A 485 -3.93 21.12 49.95
N VAL A 486 -3.29 21.61 48.89
CA VAL A 486 -2.58 20.80 47.89
C VAL A 486 -1.26 20.28 48.48
N THR A 487 -1.07 18.97 48.43
CA THR A 487 0.20 18.31 48.80
C THR A 487 1.12 18.13 47.60
N TYR A 488 2.44 18.05 47.82
CA TYR A 488 3.44 17.77 46.79
C TYR A 488 3.03 16.62 45.85
N VAL A 489 2.55 15.49 46.40
CA VAL A 489 2.13 14.32 45.62
C VAL A 489 0.94 14.62 44.70
N GLN A 490 0.04 15.54 45.07
CA GLN A 490 -1.05 15.97 44.20
C GLN A 490 -0.56 16.92 43.09
N ALA A 491 0.38 17.82 43.39
CA ALA A 491 1.00 18.69 42.40
C ALA A 491 1.82 17.87 41.37
N LEU A 492 2.67 16.96 41.85
CA LEU A 492 3.41 16.01 41.01
C LEU A 492 2.48 15.14 40.17
N GLY A 493 1.41 14.59 40.76
CA GLY A 493 0.41 13.81 40.02
C GLY A 493 -0.28 14.60 38.91
N ALA A 494 -0.53 15.90 39.12
CA ALA A 494 -1.06 16.79 38.09
C ALA A 494 -0.04 17.07 36.97
N LEU A 495 1.21 17.37 37.33
CA LEU A 495 2.30 17.60 36.37
C LEU A 495 2.54 16.36 35.48
N LEU A 496 2.64 15.18 36.09
CA LEU A 496 2.81 13.92 35.35
C LEU A 496 1.58 13.55 34.51
N SER A 497 0.37 14.00 34.87
CA SER A 497 -0.84 13.77 34.05
C SER A 497 -0.86 14.52 32.72
N ILE A 498 0.03 15.51 32.56
CA ILE A 498 0.27 16.25 31.31
C ILE A 498 1.71 16.03 30.80
N SER A 499 2.41 15.00 31.29
CA SER A 499 3.84 14.70 31.01
C SER A 499 4.78 15.91 31.18
N ALA A 500 4.48 16.84 32.10
CA ALA A 500 5.25 18.05 32.28
C ALA A 500 6.63 17.81 32.90
N ARG A 501 7.62 18.58 32.41
CA ARG A 501 8.99 18.68 32.95
C ARG A 501 9.13 19.98 33.76
N VAL A 502 9.87 19.98 34.86
CA VAL A 502 10.10 21.16 35.72
C VAL A 502 11.60 21.45 35.84
N ILE A 503 12.04 22.55 35.24
CA ILE A 503 13.37 23.14 35.48
C ILE A 503 13.27 24.07 36.68
N GLY A 504 14.13 23.84 37.68
CA GLY A 504 14.25 24.71 38.84
C GLY A 504 15.31 25.81 38.67
N VAL A 505 15.00 27.02 39.12
CA VAL A 505 15.93 28.15 39.19
C VAL A 505 15.91 28.71 40.61
N ALA A 506 16.91 28.32 41.41
CA ALA A 506 17.10 28.68 42.81
C ALA A 506 17.99 29.93 42.94
N SER A 507 17.70 30.85 43.87
CA SER A 507 18.61 31.96 44.19
C SER A 507 19.30 31.89 45.55
N VAL A 508 18.61 31.42 46.60
CA VAL A 508 19.12 31.48 47.99
C VAL A 508 18.79 30.20 48.76
N ASP A 509 17.53 30.00 49.12
CA ASP A 509 17.03 28.77 49.74
C ASP A 509 16.17 27.98 48.71
N GLY A 510 15.47 26.92 49.13
CA GLY A 510 14.56 26.14 48.26
C GLY A 510 15.20 25.17 47.25
N ARG A 511 16.52 25.25 47.01
CA ARG A 511 17.20 24.40 46.01
C ARG A 511 16.90 22.90 46.15
N SER A 512 16.81 22.36 47.37
CA SER A 512 16.49 20.93 47.57
C SER A 512 15.12 20.54 47.04
N ASP A 513 14.16 21.45 47.11
CA ASP A 513 12.76 21.17 46.77
C ASP A 513 12.59 21.28 45.25
N LEU A 514 13.33 22.20 44.63
CA LEU A 514 13.54 22.29 43.19
C LEU A 514 14.26 21.04 42.64
N GLU A 515 15.28 20.52 43.33
CA GLU A 515 15.98 19.27 42.93
C GLU A 515 15.04 18.06 43.02
N ASN A 516 14.18 17.99 44.05
CA ASN A 516 13.17 16.94 44.18
C ASN A 516 12.14 16.99 43.03
N ILE A 517 11.55 18.15 42.74
CA ILE A 517 10.52 18.24 41.69
C ILE A 517 11.09 18.10 40.28
N ALA A 518 12.31 18.57 40.04
CA ALA A 518 13.03 18.30 38.79
C ALA A 518 13.27 16.79 38.62
N PHE A 519 13.76 16.10 39.65
CA PHE A 519 13.95 14.64 39.60
C PHE A 519 12.65 13.87 39.41
N ASP A 520 11.62 14.18 40.19
CA ASP A 520 10.33 13.46 40.17
C ASP A 520 9.54 13.71 38.86
N THR A 521 9.77 14.84 38.19
CA THR A 521 9.28 15.10 36.82
C THR A 521 10.25 14.63 35.74
N GLY A 522 11.33 13.93 36.10
CA GLY A 522 12.34 13.38 35.18
C GLY A 522 13.14 14.43 34.40
N THR A 523 13.23 15.66 34.91
CA THR A 523 14.05 16.76 34.39
C THR A 523 15.49 16.58 34.89
N VAL A 524 16.17 15.59 34.30
CA VAL A 524 17.53 15.17 34.65
C VAL A 524 18.46 15.28 33.45
N ASP A 525 19.76 15.43 33.72
CA ASP A 525 20.79 15.41 32.68
C ASP A 525 21.09 13.97 32.21
N ALA A 526 22.02 13.84 31.25
CA ALA A 526 22.45 12.53 30.73
C ALA A 526 23.18 11.63 31.76
N ALA A 527 23.52 12.15 32.95
CA ALA A 527 24.04 11.35 34.08
C ALA A 527 22.93 10.93 35.07
N GLY A 528 21.72 11.48 34.94
CA GLY A 528 20.59 11.29 35.84
C GLY A 528 20.57 12.27 37.02
N ASP A 529 21.40 13.33 37.00
CA ASP A 529 21.40 14.36 38.04
C ASP A 529 20.32 15.43 37.75
N PRO A 530 19.60 16.00 38.75
CA PRO A 530 18.51 16.94 38.50
C PRO A 530 18.95 18.27 37.92
N ILE A 531 18.22 18.76 36.91
CA ILE A 531 18.51 20.01 36.20
C ILE A 531 17.97 21.21 37.00
N VAL A 532 18.80 21.77 37.89
CA VAL A 532 18.48 22.94 38.75
C VAL A 532 19.61 23.97 38.81
N PHE A 533 19.29 25.22 38.52
CA PHE A 533 20.24 26.33 38.39
C PHE A 533 20.34 27.17 39.64
N ASP A 534 21.57 27.55 39.99
CA ASP A 534 21.82 28.62 40.95
C ASP A 534 21.94 29.95 40.21
N VAL A 535 21.20 30.95 40.67
CA VAL A 535 21.40 32.36 40.31
C VAL A 535 21.93 33.11 41.54
N GLY A 536 22.77 34.11 41.34
CA GLY A 536 23.26 34.91 42.46
C GLY A 536 22.10 35.64 43.15
N ALA A 537 22.23 35.92 44.45
CA ALA A 537 21.32 36.78 45.24
C ALA A 537 21.35 38.27 44.84
N ASP A 538 21.61 38.52 43.56
CA ASP A 538 21.47 39.77 42.83
C ASP A 538 20.89 39.52 41.42
N GLY A 539 20.32 38.34 41.17
CA GLY A 539 19.82 37.86 39.88
C GLY A 539 20.89 37.65 38.79
N THR A 540 22.19 37.74 39.09
CA THR A 540 23.25 37.50 38.09
C THR A 540 23.51 36.01 37.86
N GLY A 541 23.88 35.62 36.63
CA GLY A 541 24.21 34.23 36.25
C GLY A 541 23.18 33.53 35.36
N LEU A 542 21.93 33.99 35.36
CA LEU A 542 20.81 33.42 34.57
C LEU A 542 21.12 33.19 33.09
N SER A 543 21.86 34.13 32.47
CA SER A 543 21.91 34.29 31.02
C SER A 543 22.43 33.07 30.24
N THR A 544 23.53 32.46 30.67
CA THR A 544 24.13 31.33 29.95
C THR A 544 23.82 29.98 30.56
N GLY A 545 23.50 29.93 31.86
CA GLY A 545 23.12 28.69 32.53
C GLY A 545 21.74 28.20 32.09
N LEU A 546 20.72 29.08 32.10
CA LEU A 546 19.34 28.68 31.80
C LEU A 546 19.08 28.46 30.30
N VAL A 547 19.83 29.10 29.40
CA VAL A 547 19.79 28.73 27.96
C VAL A 547 20.40 27.35 27.73
N ALA A 548 21.55 27.06 28.35
CA ALA A 548 22.13 25.73 28.31
C ALA A 548 21.19 24.69 28.93
N ALA A 549 20.50 25.02 30.03
CA ALA A 549 19.50 24.17 30.66
C ALA A 549 18.36 23.72 29.75
N ILE A 550 17.76 24.67 29.02
CA ILE A 550 16.58 24.39 28.20
C ILE A 550 17.02 23.72 26.90
N ALA A 551 18.22 24.01 26.41
CA ALA A 551 18.88 23.19 25.39
C ALA A 551 19.13 21.76 25.90
N ASP A 552 19.75 21.57 27.08
CA ASP A 552 20.04 20.26 27.68
C ASP A 552 18.75 19.47 28.00
N LEU A 553 17.64 20.13 28.35
CA LEU A 553 16.33 19.49 28.49
C LEU A 553 15.77 19.06 27.12
N ALA A 554 15.81 19.93 26.12
CA ALA A 554 15.30 19.65 24.77
C ALA A 554 16.19 18.70 23.95
N SER A 555 17.47 18.56 24.30
CA SER A 555 18.48 17.82 23.54
C SER A 555 19.29 16.78 24.34
N GLY A 556 18.94 16.51 25.60
CA GLY A 556 19.79 15.72 26.50
C GLY A 556 19.10 15.01 27.66
N THR A 557 17.90 15.42 28.07
CA THR A 557 17.09 14.67 29.05
C THR A 557 16.53 13.40 28.41
N PRO A 558 16.77 12.20 28.98
CA PRO A 558 16.23 10.95 28.45
C PRO A 558 14.70 10.94 28.45
N GLN A 559 14.11 10.47 27.35
CA GLN A 559 12.66 10.36 27.14
C GLN A 559 12.25 8.97 26.66
N ASP A 560 11.08 8.52 27.05
CA ASP A 560 10.51 7.27 26.52
C ASP A 560 9.87 7.59 25.16
N VAL A 561 10.19 6.82 24.12
CA VAL A 561 9.77 7.08 22.74
C VAL A 561 8.86 5.96 22.24
N ASP A 562 7.64 6.33 21.88
CA ASP A 562 6.60 5.45 21.33
C ASP A 562 6.06 6.00 20.00
N THR A 563 5.22 5.21 19.34
CA THR A 563 4.51 5.58 18.11
C THR A 563 3.01 5.57 18.29
N PHE A 564 2.30 6.33 17.46
CA PHE A 564 0.88 6.14 17.19
C PHE A 564 0.55 6.58 15.77
N LEU A 565 -0.63 6.19 15.29
CA LEU A 565 -1.13 6.51 13.96
C LEU A 565 -2.25 7.55 14.06
N GLU A 566 -2.31 8.46 13.09
CA GLU A 566 -3.42 9.39 12.87
C GLU A 566 -4.05 9.12 11.50
N ASP A 567 -5.37 9.11 11.46
CA ASP A 567 -6.18 8.88 10.27
C ASP A 567 -6.45 10.17 9.47
N ASP A 568 -6.36 10.14 8.13
CA ASP A 568 -6.88 11.23 7.30
C ASP A 568 -8.39 11.06 7.07
N THR A 569 -9.15 11.51 8.06
CA THR A 569 -10.63 11.50 8.08
C THR A 569 -11.34 12.18 6.88
N THR A 570 -10.62 12.66 5.86
CA THR A 570 -11.18 13.26 4.66
C THR A 570 -11.48 12.28 3.52
N ASP A 571 -10.84 11.11 3.46
CA ASP A 571 -11.11 10.07 2.46
C ASP A 571 -12.38 9.24 2.79
N GLY A 572 -12.70 9.10 4.09
CA GLY A 572 -13.86 8.38 4.59
C GLY A 572 -13.59 6.94 5.03
N LEU A 573 -12.34 6.49 5.01
CA LEU A 573 -11.87 5.17 5.40
C LEU A 573 -10.79 5.31 6.48
N ASP A 574 -10.80 4.47 7.52
CA ASP A 574 -9.77 4.56 8.57
C ASP A 574 -8.47 3.89 8.06
N ALA A 575 -7.59 4.68 7.46
CA ALA A 575 -6.36 4.19 6.82
C ALA A 575 -5.37 3.60 7.84
N THR A 576 -5.57 3.82 9.14
CA THR A 576 -4.75 3.19 10.18
C THR A 576 -5.01 1.69 10.31
N LEU A 577 -6.13 1.18 9.77
CA LEU A 577 -6.48 -0.25 9.80
C LEU A 577 -5.58 -1.13 8.92
N PHE A 578 -4.97 -0.58 7.87
CA PHE A 578 -3.95 -1.30 7.09
C PHE A 578 -2.68 -1.60 7.90
N ILE A 579 -2.42 -0.88 9.00
CA ILE A 579 -1.19 -0.99 9.77
C ILE A 579 -1.34 -1.97 10.93
N ASP A 580 -0.98 -3.22 10.64
CA ASP A 580 -1.05 -4.38 11.54
C ASP A 580 -0.21 -4.19 12.82
N SER A 581 1.01 -3.64 12.70
CA SER A 581 1.83 -3.27 13.87
C SER A 581 2.96 -2.28 13.58
N VAL A 582 3.39 -1.56 14.63
CA VAL A 582 4.61 -0.73 14.62
C VAL A 582 5.48 -1.11 15.82
N VAL A 583 6.73 -1.56 15.59
CA VAL A 583 7.59 -2.12 16.66
C VAL A 583 9.02 -1.54 16.65
N PRO A 584 9.63 -1.26 17.83
CA PRO A 584 11.04 -0.90 17.95
C PRO A 584 12.02 -1.94 17.37
N VAL A 585 12.97 -1.52 16.52
CA VAL A 585 14.02 -2.39 15.95
C VAL A 585 15.41 -2.04 16.47
N SER A 586 15.83 -0.79 16.28
CA SER A 586 17.20 -0.34 16.51
C SER A 586 17.26 1.16 16.79
N ALA A 587 18.42 1.65 17.22
CA ALA A 587 18.70 3.07 17.30
C ALA A 587 20.20 3.33 17.16
N ASP A 588 20.57 4.48 16.59
CA ASP A 588 21.95 4.98 16.53
C ASP A 588 22.06 6.32 17.30
N PRO A 589 22.88 6.40 18.38
CA PRO A 589 23.73 5.35 18.93
C PRO A 589 22.98 4.24 19.68
N PRO A 590 23.46 2.98 19.63
CA PRO A 590 22.78 1.86 20.27
C PRO A 590 22.87 1.89 21.81
N ALA A 591 22.02 1.11 22.47
CA ALA A 591 22.01 1.00 23.93
C ALA A 591 23.37 0.54 24.52
N PRO A 592 23.80 1.07 25.68
CA PRO A 592 23.09 2.02 26.54
C PRO A 592 23.40 3.50 26.22
N VAL A 593 23.87 3.82 25.00
CA VAL A 593 24.38 5.17 24.68
C VAL A 593 23.29 6.10 24.17
N GLY A 594 22.50 5.70 23.18
CA GLY A 594 21.37 6.52 22.70
C GLY A 594 20.05 6.21 23.39
N PHE A 595 19.91 5.03 24.02
CA PHE A 595 18.71 4.66 24.80
C PHE A 595 19.05 3.64 25.88
N ALA A 596 18.19 3.48 26.90
CA ALA A 596 18.44 2.58 28.02
C ALA A 596 18.02 1.11 27.74
N SER A 597 16.82 0.92 27.20
CA SER A 597 16.24 -0.41 26.85
C SER A 597 15.04 -0.23 25.93
N MET A 598 14.54 -1.28 25.29
CA MET A 598 13.28 -1.24 24.53
C MET A 598 12.44 -2.49 24.79
N ASP A 599 11.13 -2.40 24.55
CA ASP A 599 10.23 -3.55 24.45
C ASP A 599 9.57 -3.63 23.05
N ALA A 600 8.39 -4.25 22.94
CA ALA A 600 7.70 -4.43 21.67
C ALA A 600 6.98 -3.16 21.17
N THR A 601 6.90 -2.09 21.97
CA THR A 601 6.17 -0.86 21.63
C THR A 601 6.99 0.41 21.88
N THR A 602 7.93 0.38 22.82
CA THR A 602 8.54 1.61 23.36
C THR A 602 10.06 1.47 23.52
N PHE A 603 10.81 2.49 23.09
CA PHE A 603 12.18 2.72 23.53
C PHE A 603 12.17 3.51 24.83
N TYR A 604 12.87 3.06 25.85
CA TYR A 604 12.95 3.72 27.16
C TYR A 604 14.23 4.52 27.32
N GLY A 605 14.12 5.73 27.86
CA GLY A 605 15.24 6.61 28.16
C GLY A 605 16.13 6.93 26.95
N VAL A 606 15.52 7.25 25.81
CA VAL A 606 16.19 7.72 24.60
C VAL A 606 16.76 9.12 24.83
N ILE A 607 18.03 9.33 24.53
CA ILE A 607 18.67 10.65 24.54
C ILE A 607 18.28 11.36 23.23
N PRO A 608 17.68 12.57 23.29
CA PRO A 608 17.25 13.30 22.09
C PRO A 608 18.38 13.48 21.07
N GLY A 609 18.04 13.35 19.78
CA GLY A 609 19.02 13.35 18.69
C GLY A 609 19.65 11.98 18.41
N THR A 610 19.23 10.94 19.14
CA THR A 610 19.36 9.54 18.72
C THR A 610 18.38 9.28 17.58
N VAL A 611 18.81 8.63 16.51
CA VAL A 611 17.93 8.16 15.44
C VAL A 611 17.33 6.82 15.88
N VAL A 612 16.01 6.67 15.84
CA VAL A 612 15.31 5.44 16.22
C VAL A 612 14.68 4.79 15.00
N THR A 613 14.82 3.48 14.89
CA THR A 613 14.24 2.68 13.80
C THR A 613 13.01 1.94 14.32
N PHE A 614 11.86 2.20 13.70
CA PHE A 614 10.64 1.41 13.91
C PHE A 614 10.32 0.60 12.66
N ARG A 615 9.88 -0.63 12.85
CA ARG A 615 9.35 -1.50 11.82
C ARG A 615 7.84 -1.33 11.75
N VAL A 616 7.33 -1.03 10.58
CA VAL A 616 5.91 -1.03 10.27
C VAL A 616 5.61 -2.29 9.48
N THR A 617 4.57 -3.01 9.89
CA THR A 617 4.00 -4.14 9.15
C THR A 617 2.57 -3.78 8.78
N ALA A 618 2.23 -3.97 7.51
CA ALA A 618 0.95 -3.58 6.93
C ALA A 618 0.36 -4.72 6.07
N TYR A 619 -0.97 -4.79 5.99
CA TYR A 619 -1.71 -5.80 5.22
C TYR A 619 -3.11 -5.26 4.87
N ASN A 620 -3.69 -5.77 3.78
CA ASN A 620 -5.02 -5.41 3.33
C ASN A 620 -5.93 -6.66 3.36
N ASP A 621 -6.90 -6.68 4.27
CA ASP A 621 -7.94 -7.72 4.38
C ASP A 621 -9.37 -7.14 4.32
N PHE A 622 -9.52 -5.89 3.86
CA PHE A 622 -10.79 -5.15 3.96
C PHE A 622 -11.08 -4.13 2.86
N VAL A 623 -10.13 -3.80 1.99
CA VAL A 623 -10.33 -2.98 0.79
C VAL A 623 -10.07 -3.85 -0.43
N GLU A 624 -11.15 -4.34 -1.03
CA GLU A 624 -11.12 -4.98 -2.36
C GLU A 624 -10.54 -3.97 -3.38
N GLU A 625 -9.76 -4.45 -4.36
CA GLU A 625 -9.36 -3.62 -5.49
C GLU A 625 -10.57 -3.14 -6.30
N GLY A 626 -10.34 -2.17 -7.18
CA GLY A 626 -11.37 -1.68 -8.11
C GLY A 626 -10.75 -1.32 -9.45
N ASP A 627 -11.60 -0.82 -10.36
CA ASP A 627 -11.28 -0.52 -11.77
C ASP A 627 -10.08 0.45 -11.99
N THR A 628 -9.51 1.02 -10.94
CA THR A 628 -8.28 1.84 -10.93
C THR A 628 -7.63 1.76 -9.54
N ALA A 629 -6.30 1.83 -9.45
CA ALA A 629 -5.58 1.87 -8.18
C ALA A 629 -6.07 2.95 -7.20
N GLN A 630 -6.08 2.61 -5.90
CA GLN A 630 -6.63 3.41 -4.81
C GLN A 630 -5.54 3.85 -3.83
N VAL A 631 -5.52 5.14 -3.48
CA VAL A 631 -4.50 5.74 -2.61
C VAL A 631 -5.09 6.22 -1.28
N PHE A 632 -4.65 5.61 -0.17
CA PHE A 632 -5.03 5.96 1.20
C PHE A 632 -3.85 6.56 1.95
N LYS A 633 -4.12 7.35 3.01
CA LYS A 633 -3.06 8.06 3.76
C LYS A 633 -3.34 8.06 5.26
N CYS A 634 -2.34 7.66 6.04
CA CYS A 634 -2.31 7.89 7.48
C CYS A 634 -0.98 8.56 7.87
N VAL A 635 -0.90 9.10 9.09
CA VAL A 635 0.33 9.72 9.60
C VAL A 635 0.90 8.86 10.72
N LEU A 636 2.13 8.39 10.56
CA LEU A 636 2.88 7.72 11.61
C LEU A 636 3.63 8.76 12.44
N VAL A 637 3.26 8.88 13.71
CA VAL A 637 3.74 9.90 14.62
C VAL A 637 4.60 9.28 15.72
N VAL A 638 5.83 9.79 15.87
CA VAL A 638 6.73 9.44 16.98
C VAL A 638 6.57 10.45 18.10
N ARG A 639 6.38 9.97 19.34
CA ARG A 639 6.25 10.83 20.53
C ARG A 639 7.31 10.56 21.58
N GLY A 640 7.67 11.62 22.30
CA GLY A 640 8.37 11.58 23.57
C GLY A 640 7.38 11.61 24.74
N ASN A 641 7.59 10.72 25.71
CA ASN A 641 6.86 10.63 26.98
C ASN A 641 5.33 10.52 26.81
N GLY A 642 4.90 9.90 25.70
CA GLY A 642 3.49 9.69 25.33
C GLY A 642 2.70 10.95 24.98
N VAL A 643 3.34 12.13 24.85
CA VAL A 643 2.65 13.42 24.63
C VAL A 643 3.34 14.29 23.58
N ALA A 644 4.66 14.45 23.64
CA ALA A 644 5.36 15.41 22.79
C ALA A 644 5.63 14.84 21.41
N ARG A 645 5.09 15.41 20.33
CA ARG A 645 5.46 15.01 18.96
C ARG A 645 6.93 15.33 18.73
N LEU A 646 7.71 14.31 18.35
CA LEU A 646 9.14 14.42 18.05
C LEU A 646 9.37 14.42 16.54
N ASP A 647 8.67 13.54 15.84
CA ASP A 647 8.76 13.38 14.39
C ASP A 647 7.43 12.82 13.87
N PHE A 648 7.17 12.96 12.57
CA PHE A 648 6.02 12.37 11.91
C PHE A 648 6.25 12.26 10.41
N HIS A 649 5.73 11.19 9.80
CA HIS A 649 5.76 10.97 8.37
C HIS A 649 4.39 10.52 7.88
N ASP A 650 3.99 10.99 6.70
CA ASP A 650 2.82 10.50 5.99
C ASP A 650 3.17 9.11 5.45
N VAL A 651 2.35 8.11 5.77
CA VAL A 651 2.43 6.74 5.22
C VAL A 651 1.36 6.60 4.16
N ILE A 652 1.80 6.38 2.93
CA ILE A 652 0.95 6.21 1.76
C ILE A 652 0.67 4.72 1.58
N ILE A 653 -0.59 4.37 1.35
CA ILE A 653 -1.01 2.99 1.11
C ILE A 653 -1.62 2.97 -0.29
N LEU A 654 -1.06 2.11 -1.14
CA LEU A 654 -1.50 1.87 -2.50
C LEU A 654 -2.18 0.50 -2.49
N VAL A 655 -3.43 0.46 -2.92
CA VAL A 655 -4.13 -0.76 -3.28
C VAL A 655 -4.20 -0.73 -4.82
N PRO A 656 -3.72 -1.76 -5.54
CA PRO A 656 -3.65 -1.75 -7.00
C PRO A 656 -5.03 -1.69 -7.67
N ALA A 657 -5.03 -1.66 -9.01
CA ALA A 657 -6.22 -1.98 -9.79
C ALA A 657 -6.65 -3.44 -9.55
N LYS A 658 -7.78 -3.85 -10.13
CA LYS A 658 -8.34 -5.18 -9.93
C LYS A 658 -8.20 -6.01 -11.21
N ASP A 659 -7.37 -7.04 -11.14
CA ASP A 659 -7.22 -8.07 -12.18
C ASP A 659 -8.60 -8.65 -12.54
N ALA A 660 -8.78 -8.96 -13.82
CA ALA A 660 -10.04 -9.46 -14.34
C ALA A 660 -10.31 -10.89 -13.85
N GLU A 661 -10.93 -11.05 -12.66
CA GLU A 661 -11.15 -12.39 -12.09
C GLU A 661 -11.67 -13.43 -13.11
N PRO A 662 -11.02 -14.62 -13.19
CA PRO A 662 -11.29 -15.59 -14.25
C PRO A 662 -12.74 -16.05 -14.25
N ILE A 663 -13.44 -15.74 -15.34
CA ILE A 663 -14.83 -16.13 -15.59
C ILE A 663 -14.95 -17.62 -15.96
N PHE A 664 -14.65 -18.50 -15.01
CA PHE A 664 -14.89 -19.94 -15.16
C PHE A 664 -16.39 -20.26 -15.33
N GLY A 665 -16.85 -20.41 -16.58
CA GLY A 665 -18.21 -20.77 -17.00
C GLY A 665 -18.70 -22.18 -16.65
#